data_AF-A0A0S7WQ41-F1
#
_entry.id   AF-A0A0S7WQ41-F1
#
_cell.length_a   1.000
_cell.length_b   1.000
_cell.length_c   1.000
_cell.angle_alpha   90.00
_cell.angle_beta   90.00
_cell.angle_gamma   90.00
#
_symmetry.space_group_name_H-M   'P 1'
#
loop_
_entity.id
_entity.type
_entity.pdbx_description
1 polymer ?
#
loop_
_entity_poly.entity_id
_entity_poly.type
_entity_poly.pdbx_seq_one_letter_code
_entity_poly.pdbx_strand_id
1 'polypeptide(L)'
;MLLRSYQVRRERESGVEGKIWTYRMTAPKPVDEATPAKEKEEEATPAPEKPSVEEVEKIFLESDVAAPLNEHMYDLFERVAVAKYENSGDATAPVEYLTTLLKTRPHNGMHLHQLASIMKPYASMAGKYDDFLSLLAEVKAAYKGSKEVMAAVTEQQEAAQNEKAEAARAGKYFDTVKNAEHDPLDDWPSERPASGAQNRGAGVAPPFQTGWTQKIPRVTPFDRVVPTDRAVFVFQSRTGTLVSLDPADGRKLWELGRLRNFVYYRGIAYVLGEELRAITPREGLVLWKRGVEADELGRDAAMAAGEQLIFLATRRGIQAYDWATGREKFRLDLPGKDRIDVHGSTLIAVTTNTGKLHALEAKTGRRRWTGQVGTYSLFDGKLYSFAFERDSKKIELILIGYEAATGRELWRRHYDLPPGRRTPPLVPPAVSWENILVVCDVNLLHLARANGEIVAKHTLPAYVTVPLAAGPNLLYVNTVDRKLTAYDLTNNLSQVWELPTTGKGAMAIGHGTLYILDKNELKAFRGEKQDYSAEHLKALAQPAEDAGGAGDEPKDTKIAESRFVTVGMIRDMKELPAKMDDKRLSTIAFQQLVHLGDVSDWKLMIDEMTKRLAPGERKTRPLTAVETRMLFAELIQRREATGQRLVKDMLESGNRRLTQMVLELMTTGDRSVYGPLLLRVFRESLEKEKYMVATFCAEAVGNWRHEPGISLLTNALGNTGASEGLRFEAAKALALFDSSTATAALVRAARERTRSSLPEQCARLLVNQGPNGIKAVGDLLGSASAEESVRLNAAQALADARTPEATSALLSALKAEGGSYPAKVRAQAAASLGLVSKENEDVFKALVANMKDRKNDPYLRNACMNGLGMSDNPKAIPYLIEMMGDRDVDNRKFTKTSAYQLLRRLTRERRIGQYKDEWLRWWEKNKDRFEKKP
;
A
#
# COMPACT_ATOMS: atom_id res chain seq x y z
N MET A 1 34.47 1.43 -8.49
CA MET A 1 34.55 2.15 -9.80
C MET A 1 35.89 1.96 -10.52
N LEU A 2 37.03 1.78 -9.84
CA LEU A 2 38.37 1.64 -10.45
C LEU A 2 38.67 0.32 -11.21
N LEU A 3 37.81 -0.70 -11.12
CA LEU A 3 37.94 -1.94 -11.89
C LEU A 3 37.30 -1.87 -13.29
N ARG A 4 36.57 -0.79 -13.62
CA ARG A 4 35.88 -0.65 -14.92
C ARG A 4 36.79 -0.17 -16.07
N SER A 5 38.03 0.20 -15.79
CA SER A 5 38.94 0.83 -16.77
C SER A 5 40.04 -0.10 -17.32
N TYR A 6 40.07 -1.38 -16.93
CA TYR A 6 41.03 -2.35 -17.46
C TYR A 6 40.36 -3.20 -18.54
N GLN A 7 40.95 -3.24 -19.73
CA GLN A 7 40.54 -4.20 -20.76
C GLN A 7 41.22 -5.54 -20.49
N VAL A 8 40.42 -6.59 -20.32
CA VAL A 8 40.89 -7.97 -20.27
C VAL A 8 40.76 -8.54 -21.68
N ARG A 9 41.89 -8.84 -22.33
CA ARG A 9 41.89 -9.56 -23.61
C ARG A 9 42.33 -11.00 -23.39
N ARG A 10 41.59 -11.90 -24.03
CA ARG A 10 41.92 -13.32 -24.14
C ARG A 10 42.77 -13.49 -25.39
N GLU A 11 44.07 -13.72 -25.23
CA GLU A 11 44.97 -13.94 -26.36
C GLU A 11 45.37 -15.42 -26.45
N ARG A 12 45.51 -15.91 -27.68
CA ARG A 12 46.02 -17.24 -27.96
C ARG A 12 47.52 -17.10 -28.18
N GLU A 13 48.33 -17.69 -27.31
CA GLU A 13 49.77 -17.75 -27.54
C GLU A 13 50.05 -18.59 -28.81
N SER A 14 50.55 -17.94 -29.85
CA SER A 14 51.07 -18.65 -31.02
C SER A 14 52.47 -19.17 -30.69
N GLY A 15 52.58 -20.47 -30.38
CA GLY A 15 53.89 -21.10 -30.20
C GLY A 15 53.94 -22.44 -29.46
N VAL A 16 52.85 -22.88 -28.82
CA VAL A 16 52.85 -24.16 -28.09
C VAL A 16 51.64 -25.00 -28.51
N GLU A 17 51.89 -26.23 -28.96
CA GLU A 17 50.85 -27.25 -29.18
C GLU A 17 50.30 -27.69 -27.82
N GLY A 18 49.36 -26.90 -27.30
CA GLY A 18 48.62 -27.15 -26.07
C GLY A 18 47.69 -25.98 -25.83
N LYS A 19 46.39 -26.24 -25.64
CA LYS A 19 45.36 -25.21 -25.45
C LYS A 19 45.56 -24.48 -24.11
N ILE A 20 46.46 -23.50 -24.08
CA ILE A 20 46.61 -22.58 -22.95
C ILE A 20 46.12 -21.22 -23.40
N TRP A 21 45.18 -20.67 -22.64
CA TRP A 21 44.65 -19.32 -22.83
C TRP A 21 45.16 -18.46 -21.69
N THR A 22 45.79 -17.34 -22.00
CA THR A 22 46.23 -16.36 -21.00
C THR A 22 45.40 -15.09 -21.11
N TYR A 23 45.02 -14.55 -19.95
CA TYR A 23 44.26 -13.30 -19.85
C TYR A 23 45.23 -12.19 -19.47
N ARG A 24 45.35 -11.17 -20.32
CA ARG A 24 46.24 -10.03 -20.10
C ARG A 24 45.40 -8.79 -19.78
N MET A 25 45.68 -8.16 -18.63
CA MET A 25 45.11 -6.87 -18.26
C MET A 25 46.01 -5.76 -18.78
N THR A 26 45.48 -4.88 -19.62
CA THR A 26 46.22 -3.70 -20.12
C THR A 26 45.49 -2.40 -19.75
N ALA A 27 46.27 -1.41 -19.33
CA ALA A 27 45.78 -0.05 -19.08
C ALA A 27 45.66 0.71 -20.42
N PRO A 28 44.62 1.54 -20.61
CA PRO A 28 44.45 2.28 -21.86
C PRO A 28 45.51 3.37 -22.01
N LYS A 29 46.13 3.48 -23.19
CA LYS A 29 46.98 4.61 -23.57
C LYS A 29 46.11 5.86 -23.84
N PRO A 30 46.63 7.08 -23.58
CA PRO A 30 45.96 8.32 -23.95
C PRO A 30 45.94 8.45 -25.47
N VAL A 31 44.80 8.85 -26.04
CA VAL A 31 44.60 8.99 -27.49
C VAL A 31 44.68 10.45 -27.87
N ASP A 32 45.66 10.79 -28.71
CA ASP A 32 45.79 12.07 -29.41
C ASP A 32 44.78 12.19 -30.57
N GLU A 33 44.49 13.45 -30.95
CA GLU A 33 43.45 13.89 -31.87
C GLU A 33 43.61 13.44 -33.35
N ALA A 34 42.45 13.36 -34.02
CA ALA A 34 42.17 13.56 -35.45
C ALA A 34 42.39 12.42 -36.48
N THR A 35 41.29 11.80 -36.96
CA THR A 35 40.75 11.91 -38.34
C THR A 35 39.49 11.03 -38.53
N PRO A 36 38.52 11.37 -39.41
CA PRO A 36 37.29 10.61 -39.58
C PRO A 36 37.47 9.50 -40.64
N ALA A 37 37.29 8.24 -40.23
CA ALA A 37 37.23 7.10 -41.15
C ALA A 37 35.79 6.66 -41.37
N LYS A 38 35.46 6.44 -42.64
CA LYS A 38 34.15 6.04 -43.19
C LYS A 38 33.63 4.74 -42.54
N GLU A 39 32.37 4.77 -42.14
CA GLU A 39 31.62 3.60 -41.66
C GLU A 39 31.48 2.56 -42.78
N LYS A 40 32.07 1.37 -42.54
CA LYS A 40 31.62 0.12 -43.14
C LYS A 40 30.83 -0.62 -42.06
N GLU A 41 29.65 -1.09 -42.43
CA GLU A 41 28.83 -2.00 -41.62
C GLU A 41 29.64 -3.25 -41.26
N GLU A 42 29.97 -3.41 -39.98
CA GLU A 42 30.44 -4.67 -39.40
C GLU A 42 29.35 -5.24 -38.50
N GLU A 43 29.02 -6.51 -38.74
CA GLU A 43 28.04 -7.30 -38.00
C GLU A 43 28.29 -7.25 -36.49
N ALA A 44 27.23 -6.99 -35.73
CA ALA A 44 27.25 -6.94 -34.28
C ALA A 44 27.65 -8.30 -33.69
N THR A 45 28.87 -8.39 -33.17
CA THR A 45 29.24 -9.43 -32.20
C THR A 45 28.57 -9.11 -30.85
N PRO A 46 28.02 -10.12 -30.14
CA PRO A 46 27.37 -9.88 -28.86
C PRO A 46 28.39 -9.36 -27.83
N ALA A 47 27.98 -8.36 -27.05
CA ALA A 47 28.80 -7.81 -25.98
C ALA A 47 29.22 -8.94 -25.00
N PRO A 48 30.47 -8.97 -24.50
CA PRO A 48 30.89 -9.98 -23.55
C PRO A 48 30.03 -9.89 -22.28
N GLU A 49 29.47 -11.04 -21.87
CA GLU A 49 28.71 -11.16 -20.62
C GLU A 49 29.57 -10.70 -19.44
N LYS A 50 28.96 -9.94 -18.52
CA LYS A 50 29.64 -9.51 -17.30
C LYS A 50 29.87 -10.76 -16.44
N PRO A 51 31.09 -10.98 -15.90
CA PRO A 51 31.35 -12.14 -15.07
C PRO A 51 30.49 -12.11 -13.81
N SER A 52 30.01 -13.28 -13.38
CA SER A 52 29.23 -13.43 -12.14
C SER A 52 30.10 -13.10 -10.92
N VAL A 53 29.47 -12.84 -9.77
CA VAL A 53 30.18 -12.57 -8.51
C VAL A 53 31.06 -13.78 -8.13
N GLU A 54 30.61 -15.01 -8.39
CA GLU A 54 31.40 -16.23 -8.17
C GLU A 54 32.57 -16.37 -9.15
N GLU A 55 32.43 -15.92 -10.40
CA GLU A 55 33.53 -15.92 -11.37
C GLU A 55 34.60 -14.89 -11.00
N VAL A 56 34.19 -13.70 -10.54
CA VAL A 56 35.10 -12.68 -10.02
C VAL A 56 35.80 -13.17 -8.77
N GLU A 57 35.08 -13.84 -7.86
CA GLU A 57 35.66 -14.48 -6.69
C GLU A 57 36.70 -15.53 -7.08
N LYS A 58 36.36 -16.44 -8.00
CA LYS A 58 37.27 -17.49 -8.47
C LYS A 58 38.54 -16.91 -9.11
N ILE A 59 38.39 -15.94 -10.01
CA ILE A 59 39.52 -15.24 -10.66
C ILE A 59 40.41 -14.55 -9.61
N PHE A 60 39.79 -13.96 -8.59
CA PHE A 60 40.50 -13.30 -7.51
C PHE A 60 41.21 -14.29 -6.58
N LEU A 61 40.59 -15.44 -6.29
CA LEU A 61 41.16 -16.51 -5.46
C LEU A 61 42.31 -17.24 -6.16
N GLU A 62 42.29 -17.35 -7.49
CA GLU A 62 43.27 -18.05 -8.33
C GLU A 62 44.41 -17.13 -8.84
N SER A 63 44.37 -15.83 -8.53
CA SER A 63 45.36 -14.84 -8.96
C SER A 63 46.64 -14.89 -8.08
N ASP A 64 47.79 -15.19 -8.69
CA ASP A 64 49.14 -15.12 -8.08
C ASP A 64 49.63 -13.69 -7.76
N VAL A 65 48.86 -12.66 -8.13
CA VAL A 65 49.17 -11.28 -7.73
C VAL A 65 48.93 -11.15 -6.24
N ALA A 66 50.00 -10.93 -5.47
CA ALA A 66 49.95 -10.65 -4.04
C ALA A 66 48.90 -9.56 -3.74
N ALA A 67 47.71 -9.98 -3.32
CA ALA A 67 46.57 -9.09 -3.16
C ALA A 67 46.75 -8.22 -1.90
N PRO A 68 46.55 -6.89 -1.98
CA PRO A 68 46.79 -5.97 -0.89
C PRO A 68 45.83 -6.22 0.28
N LEU A 69 46.38 -6.16 1.49
CA LEU A 69 45.79 -6.44 2.81
C LEU A 69 44.67 -5.48 3.28
N ASN A 70 43.78 -4.99 2.39
CA ASN A 70 42.93 -3.80 2.65
C ASN A 70 41.40 -4.00 2.49
N GLU A 71 40.63 -2.95 2.84
CA GLU A 71 39.15 -2.84 2.87
C GLU A 71 38.38 -3.46 1.69
N HIS A 72 38.99 -3.49 0.49
CA HIS A 72 38.35 -4.02 -0.71
C HIS A 72 38.11 -5.52 -0.71
N MET A 73 38.91 -6.31 0.04
CA MET A 73 38.62 -7.74 0.21
C MET A 73 37.37 -7.98 1.05
N TYR A 74 37.11 -7.15 2.06
CA TYR A 74 35.93 -7.31 2.91
C TYR A 74 34.65 -6.97 2.17
N ASP A 75 34.67 -5.89 1.36
CA ASP A 75 33.54 -5.54 0.49
C ASP A 75 33.23 -6.68 -0.50
N LEU A 76 34.26 -7.39 -0.99
CA LEU A 76 34.05 -8.58 -1.84
C LEU A 76 33.40 -9.73 -1.04
N PHE A 77 33.93 -10.10 0.13
CA PHE A 77 33.38 -11.20 0.92
C PHE A 77 31.98 -10.90 1.46
N GLU A 78 31.70 -9.67 1.85
CA GLU A 78 30.37 -9.21 2.23
C GLU A 78 29.39 -9.33 1.05
N ARG A 79 29.78 -8.87 -0.15
CA ARG A 79 28.95 -9.01 -1.36
C ARG A 79 28.71 -10.47 -1.76
N VAL A 80 29.71 -11.34 -1.63
CA VAL A 80 29.54 -12.78 -1.90
C VAL A 80 28.60 -13.40 -0.87
N ALA A 81 28.73 -13.06 0.42
CA ALA A 81 27.84 -13.54 1.47
C ALA A 81 26.39 -13.05 1.25
N VAL A 82 26.20 -11.79 0.86
CA VAL A 82 24.90 -11.22 0.48
C VAL A 82 24.33 -11.97 -0.73
N ALA A 83 25.11 -12.16 -1.80
CA ALA A 83 24.65 -12.87 -2.99
C ALA A 83 24.27 -14.33 -2.68
N LYS A 84 25.05 -15.03 -1.85
CA LYS A 84 24.72 -16.39 -1.41
C LYS A 84 23.42 -16.43 -0.60
N TYR A 85 23.18 -15.43 0.24
CA TYR A 85 21.91 -15.32 0.97
C TYR A 85 20.73 -15.01 0.05
N GLU A 86 20.86 -14.03 -0.85
CA GLU A 86 19.81 -13.64 -1.80
C GLU A 86 19.44 -14.77 -2.76
N ASN A 87 20.43 -15.54 -3.21
CA ASN A 87 20.21 -16.66 -4.15
C ASN A 87 19.58 -17.89 -3.50
N SER A 88 19.88 -18.16 -2.22
CA SER A 88 19.42 -19.37 -1.52
C SER A 88 18.19 -19.13 -0.63
N GLY A 89 17.99 -17.90 -0.16
CA GLY A 89 17.06 -17.59 0.93
C GLY A 89 17.45 -18.22 2.28
N ASP A 90 18.63 -18.83 2.38
CA ASP A 90 19.10 -19.56 3.55
C ASP A 90 20.34 -18.88 4.16
N ALA A 91 20.25 -18.49 5.42
CA ALA A 91 21.35 -17.87 6.15
C ALA A 91 22.48 -18.86 6.49
N THR A 92 22.29 -20.17 6.34
CA THR A 92 23.37 -21.16 6.55
C THR A 92 24.43 -21.11 5.45
N ALA A 93 24.04 -20.82 4.20
CA ALA A 93 24.93 -20.76 3.04
C ALA A 93 26.06 -19.71 3.19
N PRO A 94 25.79 -18.44 3.57
CA PRO A 94 26.86 -17.48 3.85
C PRO A 94 27.69 -17.86 5.09
N VAL A 95 27.10 -18.49 6.12
CA VAL A 95 27.86 -18.95 7.31
C VAL A 95 28.87 -20.04 6.92
N GLU A 96 28.46 -21.03 6.13
CA GLU A 96 29.34 -22.11 5.68
C GLU A 96 30.45 -21.62 4.76
N TYR A 97 30.10 -20.70 3.87
CA TYR A 97 31.06 -20.01 3.01
C TYR A 97 32.14 -19.28 3.83
N LEU A 98 31.73 -18.39 4.73
CA LEU A 98 32.65 -17.62 5.56
C LEU A 98 33.49 -18.54 6.46
N THR A 99 32.89 -19.58 7.03
CA THR A 99 33.60 -20.59 7.84
C THR A 99 34.67 -21.33 7.02
N THR A 100 34.37 -21.68 5.77
CA THR A 100 35.33 -22.35 4.88
C THR A 100 36.47 -21.41 4.47
N LEU A 101 36.14 -20.16 4.17
CA LEU A 101 37.12 -19.13 3.83
C LEU A 101 38.08 -18.85 5.01
N LEU A 102 37.56 -18.90 6.24
CA LEU A 102 38.32 -18.74 7.48
C LEU A 102 39.28 -19.90 7.73
N LYS A 103 38.89 -21.14 7.41
CA LYS A 103 39.71 -22.34 7.61
C LYS A 103 40.81 -22.52 6.54
N THR A 104 40.67 -21.90 5.37
CA THR A 104 41.52 -22.16 4.21
C THR A 104 42.64 -21.13 4.00
N ARG A 105 42.69 -20.03 4.77
CA ARG A 105 43.72 -18.97 4.60
C ARG A 105 44.55 -18.68 5.87
N PRO A 106 45.84 -18.31 5.73
CA PRO A 106 46.75 -18.14 6.85
C PRO A 106 46.55 -16.84 7.64
N HIS A 107 46.86 -16.97 8.93
CA HIS A 107 46.76 -16.08 10.08
C HIS A 107 47.32 -14.65 9.94
N ASN A 108 46.55 -13.75 9.32
CA ASN A 108 46.81 -12.31 9.46
C ASN A 108 45.75 -11.63 10.34
N GLY A 109 46.18 -11.26 11.54
CA GLY A 109 45.63 -10.22 12.40
C GLY A 109 44.12 -9.95 12.38
N MET A 110 43.86 -8.92 11.60
CA MET A 110 42.62 -8.18 11.55
C MET A 110 41.54 -8.87 10.71
N HIS A 111 41.91 -9.82 9.84
CA HIS A 111 40.95 -10.45 8.92
C HIS A 111 39.93 -11.33 9.64
N LEU A 112 40.35 -12.05 10.69
CA LEU A 112 39.46 -12.97 11.42
C LEU A 112 38.36 -12.22 12.18
N HIS A 113 38.68 -11.06 12.77
CA HIS A 113 37.69 -10.24 13.47
C HIS A 113 36.67 -9.59 12.51
N GLN A 114 37.11 -9.11 11.35
CA GLN A 114 36.22 -8.49 10.35
C GLN A 114 35.33 -9.53 9.65
N LEU A 115 35.86 -10.72 9.35
CA LEU A 115 35.05 -11.84 8.85
C LEU A 115 34.04 -12.34 9.90
N ALA A 116 34.42 -12.40 11.17
CA ALA A 116 33.47 -12.68 12.25
C ALA A 116 32.37 -11.61 12.32
N SER A 117 32.71 -10.33 12.13
CA SER A 117 31.72 -9.25 12.06
C SER A 117 30.72 -9.42 10.90
N ILE A 118 31.18 -9.87 9.73
CA ILE A 118 30.31 -10.16 8.57
C ILE A 118 29.47 -11.42 8.84
N MET A 119 30.03 -12.43 9.51
CA MET A 119 29.35 -13.69 9.79
C MET A 119 28.26 -13.56 10.86
N LYS A 120 28.43 -12.69 11.85
CA LYS A 120 27.52 -12.50 12.98
C LYS A 120 26.04 -12.40 12.57
N PRO A 121 25.61 -11.49 11.66
CA PRO A 121 24.21 -11.39 11.25
C PRO A 121 23.67 -12.69 10.64
N TYR A 122 24.47 -13.41 9.84
CA TYR A 122 24.04 -14.66 9.23
C TYR A 122 24.00 -15.82 10.23
N ALA A 123 24.95 -15.91 11.14
CA ALA A 123 24.95 -16.91 12.21
C ALA A 123 23.73 -16.73 13.14
N SER A 124 23.38 -15.47 13.45
CA SER A 124 22.18 -15.11 14.20
C SER A 124 20.90 -15.53 13.45
N MET A 125 20.80 -15.22 12.15
CA MET A 125 19.67 -15.64 11.30
C MET A 125 19.58 -17.16 11.11
N ALA A 126 20.71 -17.86 11.06
CA ALA A 126 20.79 -19.31 10.89
C ALA A 126 20.65 -20.10 12.21
N GLY A 127 20.70 -19.42 13.36
CA GLY A 127 20.78 -20.07 14.68
C GLY A 127 22.09 -20.82 14.93
N LYS A 128 23.13 -20.62 14.12
CA LYS A 128 24.44 -21.29 14.22
C LYS A 128 25.39 -20.55 15.19
N TYR A 129 24.91 -20.32 16.42
CA TYR A 129 25.67 -19.59 17.44
C TYR A 129 26.92 -20.35 17.91
N ASP A 130 26.87 -21.68 17.98
CA ASP A 130 28.01 -22.49 18.43
C ASP A 130 29.19 -22.42 17.46
N ASP A 131 28.92 -22.48 16.16
CA ASP A 131 29.94 -22.31 15.12
C ASP A 131 30.58 -20.91 15.20
N PHE A 132 29.76 -19.87 15.40
CA PHE A 132 30.23 -18.49 15.57
C PHE A 132 31.05 -18.29 16.85
N LEU A 133 30.61 -18.84 17.98
CA LEU A 133 31.30 -18.74 19.26
C LEU A 133 32.62 -19.52 19.28
N SER A 134 32.65 -20.69 18.65
CA SER A 134 33.89 -21.46 18.46
C SER A 134 34.90 -20.65 17.65
N LEU A 135 34.45 -20.01 16.57
CA LEU A 135 35.31 -19.13 15.77
C LEU A 135 35.85 -17.97 16.60
N LEU A 136 35.01 -17.24 17.35
CA LEU A 136 35.47 -16.13 18.19
C LEU A 136 36.51 -16.57 19.22
N ALA A 137 36.39 -17.79 19.76
CA ALA A 137 37.39 -18.36 20.68
C ALA A 137 38.75 -18.59 19.99
N GLU A 138 38.75 -19.07 18.74
CA GLU A 138 39.97 -19.22 17.93
C GLU A 138 40.62 -17.86 17.64
N VAL A 139 39.83 -16.84 17.27
CA VAL A 139 40.33 -15.46 17.07
C VAL A 139 40.95 -14.92 18.35
N LYS A 140 40.31 -15.14 19.50
CA LYS A 140 40.78 -14.71 20.82
C LYS A 140 42.11 -15.38 21.19
N ALA A 141 42.29 -16.65 20.86
CA ALA A 141 43.54 -17.37 21.09
C ALA A 141 44.68 -16.83 20.21
N ALA A 142 44.40 -16.54 18.93
CA ALA A 142 45.38 -16.01 17.99
C ALA A 142 45.86 -14.58 18.31
N TYR A 143 45.03 -13.75 18.97
CA TYR A 143 45.32 -12.33 19.22
C TYR A 143 45.44 -11.92 20.69
N LYS A 144 45.87 -12.84 21.54
CA LYS A 144 46.07 -12.57 22.98
C LYS A 144 46.96 -11.35 23.28
N GLY A 145 47.81 -10.93 22.34
CA GLY A 145 48.67 -9.73 22.44
C GLY A 145 48.07 -8.40 21.97
N SER A 146 46.92 -8.38 21.29
CA SER A 146 46.31 -7.14 20.76
C SER A 146 45.11 -6.71 21.61
N LYS A 147 45.26 -5.61 22.35
CA LYS A 147 44.19 -5.10 23.26
C LYS A 147 42.91 -4.71 22.51
N GLU A 148 43.02 -4.10 21.34
CA GLU A 148 41.88 -3.62 20.55
C GLU A 148 41.05 -4.78 19.99
N VAL A 149 41.71 -5.78 19.40
CA VAL A 149 41.04 -6.97 18.85
C VAL A 149 40.40 -7.79 19.98
N MET A 150 41.08 -7.92 21.12
CA MET A 150 40.55 -8.64 22.29
C MET A 150 39.29 -7.97 22.86
N ALA A 151 39.25 -6.64 22.92
CA ALA A 151 38.06 -5.91 23.37
C ALA A 151 36.87 -6.13 22.42
N ALA A 152 37.07 -5.94 21.12
CA ALA A 152 36.01 -6.09 20.12
C ALA A 152 35.50 -7.54 19.97
N VAL A 153 36.39 -8.54 20.06
CA VAL A 153 36.01 -9.96 20.06
C VAL A 153 35.27 -10.32 21.35
N THR A 154 35.66 -9.77 22.50
CA THR A 154 34.96 -10.02 23.77
C THR A 154 33.56 -9.43 23.75
N GLU A 155 33.38 -8.20 23.25
CA GLU A 155 32.07 -7.58 23.06
C GLU A 155 31.17 -8.41 22.11
N GLN A 156 31.70 -8.87 20.97
CA GLN A 156 30.96 -9.73 20.05
C GLN A 156 30.62 -11.09 20.66
N GLN A 157 31.53 -11.66 21.46
CA GLN A 157 31.33 -12.92 22.16
C GLN A 157 30.21 -12.80 23.20
N GLU A 158 30.24 -11.77 24.03
CA GLU A 158 29.19 -11.47 25.01
C GLU A 158 27.84 -11.24 24.33
N ALA A 159 27.82 -10.45 23.25
CA ALA A 159 26.61 -10.21 22.47
C ALA A 159 26.04 -11.52 21.87
N ALA A 160 26.88 -12.36 21.28
CA ALA A 160 26.43 -13.64 20.71
C ALA A 160 26.01 -14.66 21.78
N GLN A 161 26.64 -14.65 22.96
CA GLN A 161 26.21 -15.46 24.11
C GLN A 161 24.83 -15.01 24.61
N ASN A 162 24.60 -13.69 24.68
CA ASN A 162 23.30 -13.13 25.05
C ASN A 162 22.23 -13.48 24.01
N GLU A 163 22.50 -13.30 22.71
CA GLU A 163 21.59 -13.69 21.62
C GLU A 163 21.29 -15.20 21.64
N LYS A 164 22.30 -16.05 21.88
CA LYS A 164 22.11 -17.49 22.06
C LYS A 164 21.22 -17.82 23.26
N ALA A 165 21.44 -17.17 24.40
CA ALA A 165 20.64 -17.36 25.60
C ALA A 165 19.18 -16.87 25.41
N GLU A 166 18.98 -15.78 24.67
CA GLU A 166 17.68 -15.30 24.24
C GLU A 166 16.97 -16.30 23.32
N ALA A 167 17.66 -16.81 22.30
CA ALA A 167 17.14 -17.84 21.40
C ALA A 167 16.78 -19.13 22.16
N ALA A 168 17.58 -19.54 23.14
CA ALA A 168 17.29 -20.71 23.98
C ALA A 168 16.04 -20.49 24.85
N ARG A 169 15.87 -19.30 25.44
CA ARG A 169 14.67 -18.92 26.20
C ARG A 169 13.44 -18.85 25.30
N ALA A 170 13.56 -18.25 24.12
CA ALA A 170 12.52 -18.21 23.09
C ALA A 170 12.09 -19.62 22.67
N GLY A 171 13.05 -20.52 22.42
CA GLY A 171 12.77 -21.93 22.10
C GLY A 171 12.03 -22.65 23.23
N LYS A 172 12.51 -22.52 24.48
CA LYS A 172 11.83 -23.11 25.65
C LYS A 172 10.40 -22.57 25.83
N TYR A 173 10.21 -21.27 25.62
CA TYR A 173 8.87 -20.66 25.64
C TYR A 173 8.00 -21.25 24.54
N PHE A 174 8.52 -21.34 23.33
CA PHE A 174 7.80 -21.88 22.19
C PHE A 174 7.39 -23.34 22.39
N ASP A 175 8.28 -24.18 22.93
CA ASP A 175 7.96 -25.57 23.28
C ASP A 175 6.86 -25.64 24.34
N THR A 176 6.88 -24.73 25.32
CA THR A 176 5.83 -24.63 26.35
C THR A 176 4.49 -24.29 25.72
N VAL A 177 4.44 -23.29 24.84
CA VAL A 177 3.22 -22.88 24.14
C VAL A 177 2.72 -23.97 23.18
N LYS A 178 3.64 -24.62 22.46
CA LYS A 178 3.30 -25.67 21.49
C LYS A 178 2.70 -26.91 22.15
N ASN A 179 3.14 -27.22 23.37
CA ASN A 179 2.67 -28.38 24.13
C ASN A 179 1.50 -28.04 25.07
N ALA A 180 1.22 -26.76 25.32
CA ALA A 180 0.07 -26.34 26.10
C ALA A 180 -1.24 -26.59 25.35
N GLU A 181 -2.29 -26.90 26.09
CA GLU A 181 -3.64 -26.88 25.55
C GLU A 181 -3.97 -25.46 25.05
N HIS A 182 -4.58 -25.39 23.87
CA HIS A 182 -4.93 -24.12 23.27
C HIS A 182 -6.11 -23.52 24.03
N ASP A 183 -5.91 -22.35 24.65
CA ASP A 183 -6.99 -21.56 25.23
C ASP A 183 -7.49 -20.52 24.20
N PRO A 184 -8.64 -20.77 23.56
CA PRO A 184 -9.19 -19.84 22.58
C PRO A 184 -9.86 -18.62 23.23
N LEU A 185 -9.96 -18.55 24.56
CA LEU A 185 -10.54 -17.41 25.28
C LEU A 185 -9.55 -16.24 25.42
N ASP A 186 -8.26 -16.53 25.33
CA ASP A 186 -7.16 -15.55 25.40
C ASP A 186 -6.72 -15.03 24.02
N ASP A 187 -7.29 -15.57 22.93
CA ASP A 187 -6.93 -15.20 21.57
C ASP A 187 -7.54 -13.88 21.10
N TRP A 188 -6.74 -13.12 20.35
CA TRP A 188 -7.12 -11.92 19.63
C TRP A 188 -6.72 -12.06 18.15
N PRO A 189 -7.43 -12.91 17.40
CA PRO A 189 -7.01 -13.37 16.09
C PRO A 189 -7.22 -12.35 14.97
N SER A 190 -7.74 -11.16 15.25
CA SER A 190 -8.06 -10.16 14.22
C SER A 190 -7.59 -8.77 14.62
N GLU A 191 -7.21 -7.98 13.62
CA GLU A 191 -6.89 -6.57 13.77
C GLU A 191 -8.10 -5.69 14.17
N ARG A 192 -9.32 -6.12 13.84
CA ARG A 192 -10.56 -5.42 14.16
C ARG A 192 -11.48 -6.42 14.81
N PRO A 193 -11.18 -6.83 16.06
CA PRO A 193 -12.11 -7.67 16.79
C PRO A 193 -13.45 -6.94 16.75
N ALA A 194 -14.45 -7.60 16.16
CA ALA A 194 -15.81 -7.09 16.13
C ALA A 194 -16.10 -6.54 17.52
N SER A 195 -16.39 -5.24 17.61
CA SER A 195 -16.60 -4.47 18.83
C SER A 195 -17.14 -5.35 19.96
N GLY A 196 -16.30 -5.69 20.95
CA GLY A 196 -16.71 -6.43 22.14
C GLY A 196 -17.08 -7.91 21.97
N ALA A 197 -17.16 -8.46 20.76
CA ALA A 197 -17.68 -9.80 20.50
C ALA A 197 -16.63 -10.92 20.51
N GLN A 198 -15.38 -10.57 20.21
CA GLN A 198 -14.27 -11.55 20.24
C GLN A 198 -13.56 -11.61 21.59
N ASN A 199 -14.01 -10.83 22.58
CA ASN A 199 -13.71 -11.07 23.98
C ASN A 199 -14.40 -12.36 24.41
N ARG A 200 -13.79 -13.49 24.11
CA ARG A 200 -14.16 -14.78 24.67
C ARG A 200 -13.79 -14.88 26.16
N GLY A 201 -13.02 -13.92 26.69
CA GLY A 201 -12.68 -13.80 28.11
C GLY A 201 -13.83 -13.31 29.00
N ALA A 202 -13.76 -13.69 30.28
CA ALA A 202 -14.72 -13.31 31.33
C ALA A 202 -14.97 -11.79 31.39
N GLY A 203 -16.24 -11.40 31.59
CA GLY A 203 -16.63 -10.02 31.85
C GLY A 203 -16.17 -9.54 33.23
N VAL A 204 -16.43 -8.26 33.50
CA VAL A 204 -16.20 -7.67 34.82
C VAL A 204 -17.40 -6.77 35.15
N ALA A 205 -17.76 -6.67 36.43
CA ALA A 205 -18.84 -5.84 36.92
C ALA A 205 -18.36 -4.87 38.02
N PRO A 206 -19.01 -3.69 38.13
CA PRO A 206 -18.81 -2.80 39.28
C PRO A 206 -19.26 -3.48 40.60
N PRO A 207 -18.77 -3.03 41.76
CA PRO A 207 -17.96 -1.83 41.97
C PRO A 207 -16.50 -1.99 41.52
N PHE A 208 -16.00 -0.98 40.81
CA PHE A 208 -14.63 -0.98 40.32
C PHE A 208 -13.64 -0.39 41.31
N GLN A 209 -12.50 -1.05 41.45
CA GLN A 209 -11.31 -0.54 42.12
C GLN A 209 -10.24 -0.23 41.08
N THR A 210 -9.57 0.91 41.20
CA THR A 210 -8.44 1.24 40.33
C THR A 210 -7.26 0.34 40.71
N GLY A 211 -6.88 -0.57 39.82
CA GLY A 211 -5.74 -1.47 40.01
C GLY A 211 -4.40 -0.77 39.80
N TRP A 212 -4.20 -0.21 38.60
CA TRP A 212 -3.00 0.56 38.26
C TRP A 212 -3.29 1.55 37.13
N THR A 213 -2.36 2.50 36.93
CA THR A 213 -2.42 3.48 35.84
C THR A 213 -1.05 3.61 35.19
N GLN A 214 -1.01 3.55 33.85
CA GLN A 214 0.21 3.67 33.06
C GLN A 214 0.09 4.81 32.05
N LYS A 215 1.12 5.65 31.94
CA LYS A 215 1.14 6.75 30.96
C LYS A 215 1.40 6.21 29.55
N ILE A 216 0.52 6.55 28.62
CA ILE A 216 0.61 6.20 27.19
C ILE A 216 0.43 7.49 26.38
N PRO A 217 1.51 8.10 25.84
CA PRO A 217 1.41 9.39 25.15
C PRO A 217 0.77 9.25 23.76
N ARG A 218 0.08 10.32 23.31
CA ARG A 218 -0.45 10.47 21.93
C ARG A 218 -1.59 9.49 21.58
N VAL A 219 -2.46 9.20 22.54
CA VAL A 219 -3.61 8.31 22.34
C VAL A 219 -4.55 8.83 21.26
N THR A 220 -5.05 7.92 20.43
CA THR A 220 -6.09 8.19 19.43
C THR A 220 -7.31 7.27 19.61
N PRO A 221 -8.49 7.64 19.08
CA PRO A 221 -9.68 6.77 19.12
C PRO A 221 -9.54 5.44 18.38
N PHE A 222 -8.49 5.28 17.56
CA PHE A 222 -8.23 4.06 16.78
C PHE A 222 -7.16 3.17 17.41
N ASP A 223 -6.64 3.55 18.58
CA ASP A 223 -5.69 2.72 19.31
C ASP A 223 -6.42 1.49 19.87
N ARG A 224 -5.69 0.38 20.05
CA ARG A 224 -6.25 -0.89 20.52
C ARG A 224 -5.62 -1.28 21.84
N VAL A 225 -6.43 -1.79 22.74
CA VAL A 225 -5.99 -2.44 23.98
C VAL A 225 -6.35 -3.91 23.87
N VAL A 226 -5.36 -4.79 24.09
CA VAL A 226 -5.51 -6.24 24.00
C VAL A 226 -5.02 -6.85 25.31
N PRO A 227 -5.94 -7.09 26.27
CA PRO A 227 -5.62 -7.76 27.52
C PRO A 227 -5.53 -9.28 27.33
N THR A 228 -4.39 -9.86 27.69
CA THR A 228 -4.18 -11.31 27.72
C THR A 228 -3.72 -11.76 29.12
N ASP A 229 -3.66 -13.06 29.34
CA ASP A 229 -3.20 -13.64 30.61
C ASP A 229 -1.72 -13.29 30.92
N ARG A 230 -0.93 -13.17 29.85
CA ARG A 230 0.52 -12.98 29.89
C ARG A 230 0.91 -11.51 29.87
N ALA A 231 0.22 -10.68 29.09
CA ALA A 231 0.55 -9.28 28.87
C ALA A 231 -0.68 -8.44 28.47
N VAL A 232 -0.64 -7.14 28.77
CA VAL A 232 -1.58 -6.16 28.22
C VAL A 232 -0.88 -5.39 27.11
N PHE A 233 -1.37 -5.53 25.89
CA PHE A 233 -0.82 -4.81 24.73
C PHE A 233 -1.59 -3.53 24.45
N VAL A 234 -0.86 -2.47 24.13
CA VAL A 234 -1.42 -1.23 23.59
C VAL A 234 -0.82 -0.97 22.23
N PHE A 235 -1.65 -1.01 21.19
CA PHE A 235 -1.24 -0.72 19.81
C PHE A 235 -1.71 0.68 19.41
N GLN A 236 -0.76 1.56 19.13
CA GLN A 236 -0.97 2.93 18.72
C GLN A 236 -0.98 3.03 17.20
N SER A 237 -2.17 2.95 16.61
CA SER A 237 -2.37 2.79 15.17
C SER A 237 -1.76 3.92 14.33
N ARG A 238 -1.66 5.13 14.88
CA ARG A 238 -1.07 6.30 14.17
C ARG A 238 0.45 6.26 14.11
N THR A 239 1.12 5.77 15.14
CA THR A 239 2.59 5.73 15.22
C THR A 239 3.16 4.37 14.85
N GLY A 240 2.32 3.33 14.83
CA GLY A 240 2.78 1.96 14.68
C GLY A 240 3.56 1.47 15.89
N THR A 241 3.20 1.93 17.08
CA THR A 241 3.87 1.55 18.34
C THR A 241 3.07 0.48 19.06
N LEU A 242 3.70 -0.63 19.44
CA LEU A 242 3.14 -1.65 20.30
C LEU A 242 3.86 -1.63 21.65
N VAL A 243 3.11 -1.40 22.72
CA VAL A 243 3.60 -1.42 24.10
C VAL A 243 3.08 -2.68 24.77
N SER A 244 3.96 -3.45 25.42
CA SER A 244 3.57 -4.57 26.29
C SER A 244 3.71 -4.18 27.75
N LEU A 245 2.68 -4.46 28.55
CA LEU A 245 2.59 -4.14 29.96
C LEU A 245 2.30 -5.40 30.78
N ASP A 246 2.81 -5.44 32.01
CA ASP A 246 2.47 -6.51 32.95
C ASP A 246 1.02 -6.34 33.43
N PRO A 247 0.15 -7.36 33.31
CA PRO A 247 -1.24 -7.26 33.75
C PRO A 247 -1.39 -6.98 35.26
N ALA A 248 -0.41 -7.43 36.07
CA ALA A 248 -0.49 -7.36 37.52
C ALA A 248 -0.31 -5.92 38.06
N ASP A 249 0.66 -5.19 37.52
CA ASP A 249 1.09 -3.88 38.04
C ASP A 249 1.16 -2.76 36.99
N GLY A 250 0.95 -3.07 35.71
CA GLY A 250 0.97 -2.11 34.61
C GLY A 250 2.37 -1.66 34.18
N ARG A 251 3.44 -2.25 34.73
CA ARG A 251 4.81 -1.87 34.35
C ARG A 251 5.06 -2.18 32.89
N LYS A 252 5.77 -1.29 32.20
CA LYS A 252 6.17 -1.51 30.81
C LYS A 252 7.21 -2.63 30.75
N LEU A 253 6.87 -3.71 30.04
CA LEU A 253 7.75 -4.83 29.80
C LEU A 253 8.68 -4.53 28.63
N TRP A 254 8.12 -4.10 27.50
CA TRP A 254 8.86 -3.70 26.30
C TRP A 254 8.01 -2.83 25.37
N GLU A 255 8.66 -2.25 24.35
CA GLU A 255 8.03 -1.39 23.35
C GLU A 255 8.67 -1.61 21.98
N LEU A 256 7.83 -1.74 20.95
CA LEU A 256 8.24 -1.88 19.54
C LEU A 256 7.60 -0.76 18.71
N GLY A 257 8.36 -0.18 17.77
CA GLY A 257 7.87 0.86 16.87
C GLY A 257 7.87 0.43 15.39
N ARG A 258 7.26 1.28 14.54
CA ARG A 258 7.18 1.09 13.06
C ARG A 258 6.43 -0.16 12.62
N LEU A 259 5.47 -0.60 13.42
CA LEU A 259 4.58 -1.69 13.09
C LEU A 259 3.39 -1.18 12.27
N ARG A 260 2.94 -1.99 11.32
CA ARG A 260 1.70 -1.81 10.57
C ARG A 260 0.53 -2.43 11.30
N ASN A 261 0.74 -3.61 11.88
CA ASN A 261 -0.32 -4.35 12.55
C ASN A 261 0.21 -5.36 13.56
N PHE A 262 -0.70 -5.93 14.35
CA PHE A 262 -0.43 -7.07 15.20
C PHE A 262 -1.70 -7.87 15.50
N VAL A 263 -1.52 -9.16 15.79
CA VAL A 263 -2.53 -10.06 16.36
C VAL A 263 -1.89 -10.89 17.47
N TYR A 264 -2.67 -11.34 18.44
CA TYR A 264 -2.22 -12.26 19.49
C TYR A 264 -2.99 -13.57 19.36
N TYR A 265 -2.27 -14.68 19.22
CA TYR A 265 -2.89 -15.98 18.98
C TYR A 265 -2.03 -17.09 19.54
N ARG A 266 -2.63 -18.07 20.23
CA ARG A 266 -1.92 -19.19 20.86
C ARG A 266 -0.80 -18.74 21.78
N GLY A 267 -1.02 -17.71 22.60
CA GLY A 267 0.02 -17.22 23.52
C GLY A 267 1.23 -16.56 22.83
N ILE A 268 1.13 -16.21 21.55
CA ILE A 268 2.21 -15.58 20.77
C ILE A 268 1.69 -14.27 20.19
N ALA A 269 2.50 -13.21 20.25
CA ALA A 269 2.22 -11.98 19.55
C ALA A 269 2.84 -12.03 18.14
N TYR A 270 2.04 -11.87 17.11
CA TYR A 270 2.49 -11.76 15.72
C TYR A 270 2.44 -10.30 15.31
N VAL A 271 3.59 -9.73 14.97
CA VAL A 271 3.74 -8.31 14.63
C VAL A 271 4.19 -8.15 13.18
N LEU A 272 3.57 -7.22 12.48
CA LEU A 272 3.91 -6.88 11.09
C LEU A 272 4.55 -5.50 11.03
N GLY A 273 5.77 -5.41 10.49
CA GLY A 273 6.48 -4.17 10.21
C GLY A 273 7.02 -4.17 8.78
N GLU A 274 8.36 -4.16 8.66
CA GLU A 274 9.08 -4.53 7.43
C GLU A 274 9.13 -6.05 7.24
N GLU A 275 9.00 -6.79 8.33
CA GLU A 275 8.96 -8.25 8.39
C GLU A 275 7.77 -8.69 9.27
N LEU A 276 7.28 -9.90 9.02
CA LEU A 276 6.36 -10.61 9.90
C LEU A 276 7.16 -11.33 10.97
N ARG A 277 6.89 -11.07 12.24
CA ARG A 277 7.60 -11.69 13.38
C ARG A 277 6.63 -12.33 14.36
N ALA A 278 6.97 -13.51 14.85
CA ALA A 278 6.40 -14.07 16.07
C ALA A 278 7.30 -13.72 17.25
N ILE A 279 6.73 -13.15 18.32
CA ILE A 279 7.47 -12.72 19.50
C ILE A 279 6.81 -13.19 20.80
N THR A 280 7.62 -13.34 21.86
CA THR A 280 7.11 -13.68 23.19
C THR A 280 6.36 -12.49 23.81
N PRO A 281 5.21 -12.70 24.47
CA PRO A 281 4.40 -11.61 25.00
C PRO A 281 5.08 -10.78 26.09
N ARG A 282 5.85 -11.42 26.97
CA ARG A 282 6.42 -10.77 28.16
C ARG A 282 7.82 -10.21 27.94
N GLU A 283 8.65 -10.89 27.16
CA GLU A 283 10.05 -10.52 26.95
C GLU A 283 10.29 -9.86 25.58
N GLY A 284 9.37 -10.05 24.61
CA GLY A 284 9.54 -9.52 23.26
C GLY A 284 10.61 -10.26 22.45
N LEU A 285 10.96 -11.49 22.86
CA LEU A 285 11.96 -12.31 22.17
C LEU A 285 11.41 -12.84 20.86
N VAL A 286 12.21 -12.82 19.80
CA VAL A 286 11.79 -13.31 18.48
C VAL A 286 11.82 -14.84 18.47
N LEU A 287 10.67 -15.44 18.16
CA LEU A 287 10.51 -16.89 17.98
C LEU A 287 10.89 -17.28 16.54
N TRP A 288 10.37 -16.52 15.57
CA TRP A 288 10.73 -16.61 14.15
C TRP A 288 10.38 -15.29 13.45
N LYS A 289 10.98 -15.06 12.29
CA LYS A 289 10.71 -13.89 11.44
C LYS A 289 10.73 -14.24 9.96
N ARG A 290 9.98 -13.48 9.15
CA ARG A 290 9.90 -13.62 7.69
C ARG A 290 9.87 -12.26 7.02
N GLY A 291 10.73 -12.10 6.02
CA GLY A 291 10.69 -10.97 5.11
C GLY A 291 9.36 -10.96 4.35
N VAL A 292 8.78 -9.78 4.20
CA VAL A 292 7.63 -9.53 3.34
C VAL A 292 8.06 -8.44 2.36
N GLU A 293 7.81 -8.63 1.07
CA GLU A 293 8.22 -7.66 0.06
C GLU A 293 7.58 -6.28 0.33
N ALA A 294 8.42 -5.25 0.46
CA ALA A 294 7.98 -3.93 0.95
C ALA A 294 6.98 -3.23 0.02
N ASP A 295 6.99 -3.55 -1.27
CA ASP A 295 6.06 -3.04 -2.28
C ASP A 295 4.69 -3.73 -2.23
N GLU A 296 4.61 -4.96 -1.70
CA GLU A 296 3.37 -5.68 -1.45
C GLU A 296 2.58 -5.09 -0.27
N LEU A 297 3.26 -4.50 0.71
CA LEU A 297 2.64 -3.96 1.91
C LEU A 297 1.94 -2.63 1.66
N GLY A 298 0.61 -2.67 1.61
CA GLY A 298 -0.25 -1.48 1.62
C GLY A 298 -0.22 -0.70 2.94
N ARG A 299 -0.81 0.50 2.96
CA ARG A 299 -1.12 1.19 4.23
C ARG A 299 -2.14 0.40 5.05
N ASP A 300 -3.02 -0.34 4.37
CA ASP A 300 -4.16 -1.06 4.96
C ASP A 300 -3.89 -2.57 5.03
N ALA A 301 -2.64 -2.98 5.29
CA ALA A 301 -2.29 -4.39 5.43
C ALA A 301 -2.97 -4.98 6.68
N ALA A 302 -3.86 -5.95 6.46
CA ALA A 302 -4.64 -6.58 7.52
C ALA A 302 -4.05 -7.94 7.91
N MET A 303 -4.19 -8.29 9.18
CA MET A 303 -3.75 -9.58 9.75
C MET A 303 -4.91 -10.32 10.40
N ALA A 304 -4.92 -11.64 10.22
CA ALA A 304 -5.77 -12.53 10.99
C ALA A 304 -5.01 -13.81 11.37
N ALA A 305 -5.49 -14.52 12.38
CA ALA A 305 -4.95 -15.80 12.81
C ALA A 305 -6.08 -16.79 13.06
N GLY A 306 -5.84 -18.07 12.83
CA GLY A 306 -6.82 -19.10 13.14
C GLY A 306 -6.36 -20.47 12.67
N GLU A 307 -6.94 -21.50 13.28
CA GLU A 307 -6.46 -22.89 13.16
C GLU A 307 -4.97 -22.99 13.50
N GLN A 308 -4.13 -23.18 12.47
CA GLN A 308 -2.67 -23.27 12.56
C GLN A 308 -1.98 -22.27 11.61
N LEU A 309 -2.67 -21.19 11.24
CA LEU A 309 -2.19 -20.25 10.23
C LEU A 309 -2.31 -18.80 10.68
N ILE A 310 -1.36 -18.00 10.22
CA ILE A 310 -1.35 -16.55 10.29
C ILE A 310 -1.56 -16.03 8.87
N PHE A 311 -2.59 -15.23 8.67
CA PHE A 311 -2.99 -14.68 7.39
C PHE A 311 -2.59 -13.21 7.30
N LEU A 312 -2.06 -12.84 6.15
CA LEU A 312 -1.66 -11.48 5.82
C LEU A 312 -2.32 -11.07 4.51
N ALA A 313 -3.15 -10.02 4.56
CA ALA A 313 -3.68 -9.38 3.36
C ALA A 313 -2.73 -8.28 2.89
N THR A 314 -2.24 -8.42 1.65
CA THR A 314 -1.34 -7.49 0.98
C THR A 314 -2.00 -6.91 -0.27
N ARG A 315 -1.32 -5.98 -0.95
CA ARG A 315 -1.80 -5.43 -2.22
C ARG A 315 -1.89 -6.49 -3.33
N ARG A 316 -1.07 -7.54 -3.26
CA ARG A 316 -1.03 -8.62 -4.27
C ARG A 316 -1.97 -9.77 -3.94
N GLY A 317 -2.50 -9.86 -2.72
CA GLY A 317 -3.39 -10.95 -2.36
C GLY A 317 -3.37 -11.30 -0.87
N ILE A 318 -3.63 -12.57 -0.56
CA ILE A 318 -3.58 -13.10 0.81
C ILE A 318 -2.47 -14.15 0.90
N GLN A 319 -1.61 -14.02 1.91
CA GLN A 319 -0.55 -14.98 2.24
C GLN A 319 -0.91 -15.69 3.54
N ALA A 320 -0.64 -16.99 3.61
CA ALA A 320 -0.86 -17.81 4.80
C ALA A 320 0.46 -18.41 5.29
N TYR A 321 0.78 -18.22 6.57
CA TYR A 321 2.00 -18.68 7.21
C TYR A 321 1.68 -19.67 8.33
N ASP A 322 2.47 -20.73 8.42
CA ASP A 322 2.45 -21.66 9.54
C ASP A 322 2.73 -20.92 10.86
N TRP A 323 1.82 -21.01 11.84
CA TRP A 323 1.95 -20.28 13.11
C TRP A 323 3.24 -20.64 13.87
N ALA A 324 3.68 -21.90 13.75
CA ALA A 324 4.78 -22.47 14.49
C ALA A 324 6.14 -22.13 13.87
N THR A 325 6.25 -22.24 12.54
CA THR A 325 7.53 -22.16 11.81
C THR A 325 7.70 -20.89 10.99
N GLY A 326 6.61 -20.13 10.82
CA GLY A 326 6.54 -18.99 9.90
C GLY A 326 6.75 -19.38 8.44
N ARG A 327 6.67 -20.66 8.05
CA ARG A 327 6.80 -21.05 6.64
C ARG A 327 5.53 -20.66 5.89
N GLU A 328 5.68 -20.03 4.72
CA GLU A 328 4.54 -19.76 3.83
C GLU A 328 3.93 -21.11 3.39
N LYS A 329 2.63 -21.26 3.58
CA LYS A 329 1.87 -22.46 3.22
C LYS A 329 1.23 -22.31 1.85
N PHE A 330 0.62 -21.15 1.60
CA PHE A 330 0.03 -20.82 0.32
C PHE A 330 -0.18 -19.30 0.18
N ARG A 331 -0.41 -18.89 -1.07
CA ARG A 331 -0.76 -17.53 -1.46
C ARG A 331 -1.97 -17.55 -2.39
N LEU A 332 -2.86 -16.58 -2.22
CA LEU A 332 -4.05 -16.41 -3.04
C LEU A 332 -3.98 -15.07 -3.77
N ASP A 333 -4.16 -15.11 -5.08
CA ASP A 333 -4.33 -13.91 -5.90
C ASP A 333 -5.72 -13.32 -5.66
N LEU A 334 -5.81 -12.47 -4.64
CA LEU A 334 -7.03 -11.80 -4.21
C LEU A 334 -6.71 -10.35 -3.79
N PRO A 335 -6.26 -9.49 -4.72
CA PRO A 335 -5.77 -8.16 -4.40
C PRO A 335 -6.89 -7.24 -3.90
N GLY A 336 -6.49 -6.22 -3.13
CA GLY A 336 -7.40 -5.17 -2.64
C GLY A 336 -8.27 -5.58 -1.46
N LYS A 337 -7.84 -6.59 -0.67
CA LYS A 337 -8.46 -6.91 0.63
C LYS A 337 -7.75 -6.12 1.72
N ASP A 338 -8.55 -5.42 2.51
CA ASP A 338 -8.13 -4.52 3.59
C ASP A 338 -8.80 -4.88 4.92
N ARG A 339 -9.58 -5.98 4.93
CA ARG A 339 -10.11 -6.61 6.13
C ARG A 339 -10.14 -8.13 5.95
N ILE A 340 -9.54 -8.83 6.90
CA ILE A 340 -9.59 -10.29 6.98
C ILE A 340 -9.91 -10.72 8.41
N ASP A 341 -10.68 -11.79 8.55
CA ASP A 341 -11.04 -12.40 9.83
C ASP A 341 -11.11 -13.92 9.64
N VAL A 342 -10.74 -14.70 10.65
CA VAL A 342 -10.86 -16.17 10.62
C VAL A 342 -11.84 -16.62 11.69
N HIS A 343 -12.73 -17.55 11.32
CA HIS A 343 -13.59 -18.24 12.26
C HIS A 343 -13.73 -19.71 11.88
N GLY A 344 -13.37 -20.61 12.81
CA GLY A 344 -13.32 -22.05 12.54
C GLY A 344 -12.45 -22.31 11.30
N SER A 345 -12.96 -23.13 10.37
CA SER A 345 -12.29 -23.43 9.10
C SER A 345 -12.52 -22.40 7.99
N THR A 346 -13.06 -21.22 8.29
CA THR A 346 -13.40 -20.20 7.30
C THR A 346 -12.62 -18.91 7.50
N LEU A 347 -11.88 -18.51 6.47
CA LEU A 347 -11.27 -17.20 6.32
C LEU A 347 -12.23 -16.28 5.54
N ILE A 348 -12.63 -15.19 6.15
CA ILE A 348 -13.44 -14.14 5.55
C ILE A 348 -12.52 -13.01 5.11
N ALA A 349 -12.57 -12.66 3.83
CA ALA A 349 -11.80 -11.55 3.26
C ALA A 349 -12.73 -10.56 2.56
N VAL A 350 -12.68 -9.30 2.97
CA VAL A 350 -13.57 -8.24 2.49
C VAL A 350 -12.75 -7.04 2.02
N THR A 351 -13.27 -6.37 1.00
CA THR A 351 -12.81 -5.02 0.62
C THR A 351 -13.77 -4.01 1.23
N THR A 352 -13.34 -3.18 2.18
CA THR A 352 -14.23 -2.26 2.92
C THR A 352 -14.96 -1.28 2.00
N ASN A 353 -14.31 -0.83 0.93
CA ASN A 353 -14.89 0.12 -0.03
C ASN A 353 -15.97 -0.49 -0.92
N THR A 354 -15.87 -1.77 -1.25
CA THR A 354 -16.82 -2.42 -2.17
C THR A 354 -17.81 -3.30 -1.45
N GLY A 355 -17.56 -3.70 -0.20
CA GLY A 355 -18.37 -4.67 0.56
C GLY A 355 -18.33 -6.09 -0.01
N LYS A 356 -17.49 -6.35 -1.02
CA LYS A 356 -17.37 -7.68 -1.62
C LYS A 356 -16.63 -8.62 -0.68
N LEU A 357 -17.34 -9.62 -0.19
CA LEU A 357 -16.85 -10.64 0.70
C LEU A 357 -16.51 -11.93 -0.07
N HIS A 358 -15.37 -12.50 0.30
CA HIS A 358 -14.92 -13.81 -0.09
C HIS A 358 -14.79 -14.66 1.16
N ALA A 359 -15.57 -15.74 1.24
CA ALA A 359 -15.40 -16.76 2.25
C ALA A 359 -14.56 -17.90 1.67
N LEU A 360 -13.46 -18.19 2.32
CA LEU A 360 -12.43 -19.10 1.89
C LEU A 360 -12.25 -20.17 2.97
N GLU A 361 -11.88 -21.38 2.58
CA GLU A 361 -11.39 -22.38 3.52
C GLU A 361 -10.04 -21.92 4.07
N ALA A 362 -9.91 -21.81 5.39
CA ALA A 362 -8.72 -21.26 6.04
C ALA A 362 -7.46 -22.10 5.73
N LYS A 363 -7.58 -23.43 5.75
CA LYS A 363 -6.47 -24.36 5.53
C LYS A 363 -5.89 -24.34 4.11
N THR A 364 -6.71 -24.13 3.10
CA THR A 364 -6.33 -24.28 1.68
C THR A 364 -6.44 -23.00 0.86
N GLY A 365 -7.19 -22.02 1.36
CA GLY A 365 -7.56 -20.82 0.63
C GLY A 365 -8.62 -21.01 -0.46
N ARG A 366 -9.20 -22.22 -0.59
CA ARG A 366 -10.25 -22.51 -1.58
C ARG A 366 -11.50 -21.70 -1.29
N ARG A 367 -12.04 -21.05 -2.31
CA ARG A 367 -13.24 -20.24 -2.18
C ARG A 367 -14.46 -21.12 -1.90
N ARG A 368 -15.11 -20.91 -0.75
CA ARG A 368 -16.38 -21.57 -0.38
C ARG A 368 -17.56 -20.84 -1.00
N TRP A 369 -17.65 -19.53 -0.78
CA TRP A 369 -18.73 -18.69 -1.32
C TRP A 369 -18.32 -17.22 -1.40
N THR A 370 -19.13 -16.41 -2.08
CA THR A 370 -18.95 -14.95 -2.16
C THR A 370 -20.27 -14.25 -1.90
N GLY A 371 -20.21 -13.07 -1.30
CA GLY A 371 -21.38 -12.28 -1.00
C GLY A 371 -21.10 -10.79 -1.02
N GLN A 372 -22.17 -10.02 -0.95
CA GLN A 372 -22.13 -8.59 -0.77
C GLN A 372 -22.57 -8.29 0.67
N VAL A 373 -21.68 -7.74 1.47
CA VAL A 373 -21.95 -7.39 2.87
C VAL A 373 -21.61 -5.93 3.11
N GLY A 374 -22.27 -5.32 4.09
CA GLY A 374 -21.86 -4.00 4.58
C GLY A 374 -20.73 -4.14 5.60
N THR A 375 -20.89 -3.51 6.75
CA THR A 375 -20.05 -3.88 7.91
C THR A 375 -20.53 -5.21 8.45
N TYR A 376 -19.61 -6.04 8.96
CA TYR A 376 -19.97 -7.31 9.58
C TYR A 376 -19.27 -7.53 10.91
N SER A 377 -19.85 -8.44 11.70
CA SER A 377 -19.25 -9.06 12.88
C SER A 377 -19.34 -10.58 12.76
N LEU A 378 -18.27 -11.25 13.16
CA LEU A 378 -18.20 -12.72 13.22
C LEU A 378 -18.26 -13.17 14.66
N PHE A 379 -19.15 -14.12 14.94
CA PHE A 379 -19.27 -14.73 16.25
C PHE A 379 -19.91 -16.12 16.13
N ASP A 380 -19.29 -17.12 16.75
CA ASP A 380 -19.83 -18.49 16.87
C ASP A 380 -20.28 -19.09 15.52
N GLY A 381 -19.38 -19.04 14.53
CA GLY A 381 -19.58 -19.64 13.21
C GLY A 381 -20.55 -18.88 12.32
N LYS A 382 -21.05 -17.73 12.79
CA LYS A 382 -22.04 -16.91 12.12
C LYS A 382 -21.47 -15.56 11.75
N LEU A 383 -21.89 -15.09 10.58
CA LEU A 383 -21.58 -13.75 10.08
C LEU A 383 -22.84 -12.91 10.12
N TYR A 384 -22.78 -11.82 10.87
CA TYR A 384 -23.86 -10.83 10.93
C TYR A 384 -23.43 -9.65 10.07
N SER A 385 -24.20 -9.34 9.03
CA SER A 385 -23.97 -8.24 8.10
C SER A 385 -24.96 -7.11 8.35
N PHE A 386 -24.49 -5.88 8.24
CA PHE A 386 -25.22 -4.65 8.54
C PHE A 386 -25.00 -3.65 7.41
N ALA A 387 -26.10 -3.19 6.82
CA ALA A 387 -26.08 -2.16 5.80
C ALA A 387 -27.21 -1.17 6.03
N PHE A 388 -26.97 0.10 5.66
CA PHE A 388 -28.03 1.08 5.56
C PHE A 388 -28.44 1.22 4.10
N GLU A 389 -29.72 1.10 3.83
CA GLU A 389 -30.32 1.47 2.56
C GLU A 389 -31.05 2.81 2.74
N ARG A 390 -30.89 3.73 1.77
CA ARG A 390 -31.49 5.06 1.84
C ARG A 390 -32.39 5.30 0.65
N ASP A 391 -33.68 5.48 0.91
CA ASP A 391 -34.60 6.12 -0.03
C ASP A 391 -34.67 7.63 0.28
N SER A 392 -35.14 8.39 -0.70
CA SER A 392 -35.45 9.83 -0.67
C SER A 392 -36.24 10.30 0.57
N LYS A 393 -36.97 9.40 1.26
CA LYS A 393 -37.81 9.72 2.42
C LYS A 393 -37.49 8.91 3.69
N LYS A 394 -36.63 7.90 3.63
CA LYS A 394 -36.46 6.90 4.68
C LYS A 394 -35.05 6.31 4.68
N ILE A 395 -34.49 6.07 5.86
CA ILE A 395 -33.29 5.26 6.05
C ILE A 395 -33.74 3.93 6.63
N GLU A 396 -33.29 2.84 6.04
CA GLU A 396 -33.61 1.48 6.46
C GLU A 396 -32.31 0.77 6.83
N LEU A 397 -32.33 0.11 7.98
CA LEU A 397 -31.25 -0.74 8.44
C LEU A 397 -31.57 -2.18 8.04
N ILE A 398 -30.69 -2.79 7.26
CA ILE A 398 -30.78 -4.19 6.82
C ILE A 398 -29.79 -4.99 7.65
N LEU A 399 -30.30 -6.00 8.35
CA LEU A 399 -29.50 -7.01 9.04
C LEU A 399 -29.70 -8.36 8.40
N ILE A 400 -28.60 -9.07 8.22
CA ILE A 400 -28.60 -10.42 7.69
C ILE A 400 -27.67 -11.29 8.52
N GLY A 401 -28.19 -12.39 9.05
CA GLY A 401 -27.41 -13.45 9.66
C GLY A 401 -27.08 -14.51 8.63
N TYR A 402 -25.82 -14.89 8.51
CA TYR A 402 -25.33 -15.97 7.67
C TYR A 402 -24.61 -17.03 8.49
N GLU A 403 -24.68 -18.26 8.04
CA GLU A 403 -23.72 -19.30 8.40
C GLU A 403 -22.39 -19.00 7.69
N ALA A 404 -21.33 -18.71 8.44
CA ALA A 404 -20.07 -18.21 7.86
C ALA A 404 -19.42 -19.24 6.92
N ALA A 405 -19.54 -20.54 7.23
CA ALA A 405 -18.95 -21.60 6.43
C ALA A 405 -19.59 -21.78 5.06
N THR A 406 -20.92 -21.69 4.98
CA THR A 406 -21.70 -22.03 3.78
C THR A 406 -22.25 -20.81 3.04
N GLY A 407 -22.38 -19.68 3.72
CA GLY A 407 -23.06 -18.49 3.21
C GLY A 407 -24.58 -18.59 3.25
N ARG A 408 -25.13 -19.65 3.86
CA ARG A 408 -26.58 -19.82 4.03
C ARG A 408 -27.12 -18.69 4.89
N GLU A 409 -28.08 -17.94 4.33
CA GLU A 409 -28.84 -16.94 5.08
C GLU A 409 -29.68 -17.65 6.14
N LEU A 410 -29.44 -17.32 7.41
CA LEU A 410 -30.19 -17.81 8.56
C LEU A 410 -31.48 -17.00 8.72
N TRP A 411 -31.36 -15.68 8.59
CA TRP A 411 -32.48 -14.74 8.68
C TRP A 411 -32.07 -13.39 8.10
N ARG A 412 -33.09 -12.61 7.73
CA ARG A 412 -32.96 -11.21 7.29
C ARG A 412 -34.03 -10.36 7.95
N ARG A 413 -33.65 -9.15 8.33
CA ARG A 413 -34.51 -8.17 8.97
C ARG A 413 -34.26 -6.77 8.43
N HIS A 414 -35.33 -6.00 8.44
CA HIS A 414 -35.44 -4.67 7.87
C HIS A 414 -36.02 -3.76 8.95
N TYR A 415 -35.30 -2.70 9.31
CA TYR A 415 -35.69 -1.78 10.37
C TYR A 415 -35.78 -0.36 9.87
N ASP A 416 -36.95 0.22 10.07
CA ASP A 416 -37.25 1.59 9.72
C ASP A 416 -36.57 2.52 10.73
N LEU A 417 -35.60 3.30 10.26
CA LEU A 417 -34.99 4.32 11.09
C LEU A 417 -35.76 5.64 10.96
N PRO A 418 -35.87 6.43 12.05
CA PRO A 418 -36.49 7.75 12.01
C PRO A 418 -35.85 8.62 10.92
N PRO A 419 -36.62 9.50 10.25
CA PRO A 419 -36.09 10.39 9.23
C PRO A 419 -35.09 11.39 9.85
N GLY A 420 -33.80 11.07 9.73
CA GLY A 420 -32.68 11.92 10.16
C GLY A 420 -31.97 12.60 8.98
N ARG A 421 -31.40 13.79 9.19
CA ARG A 421 -30.61 14.52 8.17
C ARG A 421 -29.27 13.85 7.84
N ARG A 422 -28.78 12.92 8.67
CA ARG A 422 -27.49 12.22 8.52
C ARG A 422 -27.68 10.71 8.64
N THR A 423 -27.00 9.95 7.81
CA THR A 423 -26.81 8.49 8.03
C THR A 423 -25.99 8.30 9.31
N PRO A 424 -26.44 7.47 10.26
CA PRO A 424 -25.68 7.20 11.48
C PRO A 424 -24.28 6.66 11.15
N PRO A 425 -23.25 6.95 11.96
CA PRO A 425 -21.97 6.25 11.82
C PRO A 425 -22.21 4.74 12.02
N LEU A 426 -21.70 3.92 11.09
CA LEU A 426 -21.69 2.46 11.25
C LEU A 426 -20.67 2.10 12.34
N VAL A 427 -21.16 1.91 13.57
CA VAL A 427 -20.42 1.16 14.59
C VAL A 427 -20.69 -0.32 14.32
N PRO A 428 -19.66 -1.20 14.25
CA PRO A 428 -19.90 -2.64 14.19
C PRO A 428 -20.82 -3.06 15.37
N PRO A 429 -21.68 -4.07 15.21
CA PRO A 429 -22.50 -4.52 16.32
C PRO A 429 -21.59 -5.14 17.41
N ALA A 430 -21.98 -4.96 18.66
CA ALA A 430 -21.52 -5.87 19.70
C ALA A 430 -22.35 -7.15 19.61
N VAL A 431 -21.68 -8.29 19.54
CA VAL A 431 -22.33 -9.60 19.52
C VAL A 431 -21.85 -10.37 20.74
N SER A 432 -22.76 -10.87 21.55
CA SER A 432 -22.46 -11.84 22.61
C SER A 432 -23.29 -13.10 22.37
N TRP A 433 -23.21 -14.06 23.30
CA TRP A 433 -23.80 -15.39 23.11
C TRP A 433 -25.29 -15.35 22.76
N GLU A 434 -26.07 -14.53 23.46
CA GLU A 434 -27.51 -14.37 23.24
C GLU A 434 -27.89 -13.08 22.49
N ASN A 435 -26.98 -12.11 22.42
CA ASN A 435 -27.33 -10.72 22.12
C ASN A 435 -26.62 -10.21 20.86
N ILE A 436 -27.35 -9.59 19.95
CA ILE A 436 -26.80 -8.71 18.92
C ILE A 436 -27.21 -7.29 19.29
N LEU A 437 -26.22 -6.45 19.58
CA LEU A 437 -26.38 -5.07 20.04
C LEU A 437 -25.93 -4.13 18.94
N VAL A 438 -26.87 -3.39 18.38
CA VAL A 438 -26.64 -2.47 17.26
C VAL A 438 -26.93 -1.05 17.69
N VAL A 439 -25.97 -0.15 17.49
CA VAL A 439 -26.19 1.28 17.74
C VAL A 439 -26.53 1.97 16.43
N CYS A 440 -27.68 2.64 16.41
CA CYS A 440 -28.15 3.48 15.33
C CYS A 440 -28.45 4.87 15.87
N ASP A 441 -27.54 5.82 15.62
CA ASP A 441 -27.60 7.17 16.19
C ASP A 441 -27.47 7.08 17.73
N VAL A 442 -28.49 7.50 18.48
CA VAL A 442 -28.62 7.30 19.93
C VAL A 442 -29.44 6.06 20.30
N ASN A 443 -30.00 5.33 19.32
CA ASN A 443 -30.80 4.14 19.61
C ASN A 443 -29.91 2.90 19.69
N LEU A 444 -29.90 2.24 20.84
CA LEU A 444 -29.36 0.91 21.01
C LEU A 444 -30.49 -0.11 20.78
N LEU A 445 -30.31 -0.94 19.76
CA LEU A 445 -31.18 -2.07 19.45
C LEU A 445 -30.57 -3.33 20.03
N HIS A 446 -31.31 -4.01 20.90
CA HIS A 446 -30.99 -5.34 21.40
C HIS A 446 -31.80 -6.35 20.63
N LEU A 447 -31.10 -7.21 19.89
CA LEU A 447 -31.67 -8.14 18.95
C LEU A 447 -31.36 -9.59 19.35
N ALA A 448 -32.33 -10.48 19.15
CA ALA A 448 -32.16 -11.90 19.37
C ALA A 448 -31.30 -12.53 18.27
N ARG A 449 -30.28 -13.30 18.64
CA ARG A 449 -29.36 -13.93 17.68
C ARG A 449 -30.03 -14.95 16.75
N ALA A 450 -31.06 -15.63 17.24
CA ALA A 450 -31.72 -16.72 16.53
C ALA A 450 -32.52 -16.27 15.30
N ASN A 451 -33.16 -15.10 15.35
CA ASN A 451 -34.07 -14.62 14.32
C ASN A 451 -33.90 -13.13 13.97
N GLY A 452 -33.00 -12.43 14.67
CA GLY A 452 -32.73 -11.01 14.50
C GLY A 452 -33.75 -10.08 15.14
N GLU A 453 -34.81 -10.55 15.80
CA GLU A 453 -35.91 -9.71 16.30
C GLU A 453 -35.49 -8.76 17.41
N ILE A 454 -36.13 -7.58 17.46
CA ILE A 454 -35.89 -6.60 18.54
C ILE A 454 -36.46 -7.15 19.84
N VAL A 455 -35.56 -7.49 20.77
CA VAL A 455 -35.88 -7.86 22.15
C VAL A 455 -36.16 -6.60 22.96
N ALA A 456 -35.29 -5.59 22.83
CA ALA A 456 -35.43 -4.32 23.52
C ALA A 456 -34.85 -3.16 22.68
N LYS A 457 -35.38 -1.97 22.92
CA LYS A 457 -34.87 -0.72 22.36
C LYS A 457 -34.58 0.25 23.48
N HIS A 458 -33.36 0.77 23.52
CA HIS A 458 -32.91 1.72 24.52
C HIS A 458 -32.41 2.99 23.85
N THR A 459 -32.72 4.16 24.43
CA THR A 459 -32.23 5.44 23.93
C THR A 459 -31.07 5.89 24.79
N LEU A 460 -29.87 5.89 24.21
CA LEU A 460 -28.65 6.36 24.85
C LEU A 460 -28.71 7.89 25.03
N PRO A 461 -28.05 8.43 26.07
CA PRO A 461 -28.05 9.86 26.35
C PRO A 461 -27.32 10.69 25.26
N ALA A 462 -26.40 10.06 24.51
CA ALA A 462 -25.66 10.69 23.43
C ALA A 462 -25.12 9.65 22.43
N TYR A 463 -24.58 10.14 21.31
CA TYR A 463 -23.95 9.32 20.28
C TYR A 463 -22.77 8.52 20.82
N VAL A 464 -22.62 7.28 20.36
CA VAL A 464 -21.48 6.41 20.70
C VAL A 464 -20.24 6.84 19.93
N THR A 465 -19.11 6.97 20.62
CA THR A 465 -17.83 7.43 20.02
C THR A 465 -16.86 6.32 19.67
N VAL A 466 -16.99 5.16 20.31
CA VAL A 466 -16.09 4.00 20.16
C VAL A 466 -16.90 2.70 20.11
N PRO A 467 -16.36 1.63 19.50
CA PRO A 467 -16.87 0.27 19.63
C PRO A 467 -17.42 -0.07 21.02
N LEU A 468 -18.62 -0.66 21.04
CA LEU A 468 -19.21 -1.23 22.26
C LEU A 468 -18.32 -2.35 22.82
N ALA A 469 -18.24 -2.47 24.15
CA ALA A 469 -17.67 -3.66 24.80
C ALA A 469 -18.75 -4.38 25.62
N ALA A 470 -18.97 -5.67 25.34
CA ALA A 470 -19.97 -6.47 26.03
C ALA A 470 -19.27 -7.59 26.82
N GLY A 471 -19.67 -7.78 28.07
CA GLY A 471 -19.44 -9.00 28.84
C GLY A 471 -20.66 -9.91 28.79
N PRO A 472 -20.72 -10.96 29.63
CA PRO A 472 -21.88 -11.85 29.72
C PRO A 472 -23.18 -11.09 30.02
N ASN A 473 -23.16 -10.20 31.03
CA ASN A 473 -24.36 -9.52 31.54
C ASN A 473 -24.30 -7.99 31.43
N LEU A 474 -23.16 -7.41 31.05
CA LEU A 474 -22.96 -5.96 31.03
C LEU A 474 -22.53 -5.46 29.66
N LEU A 475 -23.09 -4.32 29.26
CA LEU A 475 -22.69 -3.56 28.09
C LEU A 475 -22.04 -2.24 28.52
N TYR A 476 -20.83 -2.01 28.05
CA TYR A 476 -20.08 -0.78 28.27
C TYR A 476 -20.15 0.11 27.03
N VAL A 477 -20.62 1.34 27.22
CA VAL A 477 -20.89 2.30 26.15
C VAL A 477 -20.19 3.62 26.46
N ASN A 478 -19.29 4.06 25.56
CA ASN A 478 -18.68 5.39 25.65
C ASN A 478 -19.37 6.34 24.67
N THR A 479 -19.78 7.50 25.17
CA THR A 479 -20.61 8.47 24.43
C THR A 479 -19.93 9.84 24.26
N VAL A 480 -20.42 10.65 23.31
CA VAL A 480 -19.88 11.98 22.95
C VAL A 480 -19.96 12.99 24.11
N ASP A 481 -20.91 12.80 25.02
CA ASP A 481 -21.04 13.55 26.28
C ASP A 481 -19.90 13.25 27.28
N ARG A 482 -18.95 12.39 26.88
CA ARG A 482 -17.73 12.04 27.61
C ARG A 482 -18.02 11.23 28.86
N LYS A 483 -18.99 10.32 28.77
CA LYS A 483 -19.28 9.32 29.80
C LYS A 483 -19.07 7.92 29.26
N LEU A 484 -18.43 7.08 30.06
CA LEU A 484 -18.49 5.63 29.91
C LEU A 484 -19.55 5.09 30.87
N THR A 485 -20.55 4.41 30.34
CA THR A 485 -21.70 3.92 31.09
C THR A 485 -21.78 2.40 30.95
N ALA A 486 -22.04 1.70 32.06
CA ALA A 486 -22.34 0.27 32.04
C ALA A 486 -23.86 0.06 32.17
N TYR A 487 -24.40 -0.77 31.27
CA TYR A 487 -25.82 -1.15 31.23
C TYR A 487 -25.97 -2.65 31.47
N ASP A 488 -26.97 -3.01 32.26
CA ASP A 488 -27.32 -4.41 32.54
C ASP A 488 -28.15 -5.02 31.40
N LEU A 489 -27.57 -6.00 30.70
CA LEU A 489 -28.22 -6.75 29.62
C LEU A 489 -29.36 -7.64 30.10
N THR A 490 -29.34 -8.06 31.36
CA THR A 490 -30.37 -8.91 31.97
C THR A 490 -31.57 -8.11 32.50
N ASN A 491 -31.36 -6.82 32.77
CA ASN A 491 -32.35 -5.95 33.37
C ASN A 491 -32.66 -4.73 32.48
N ASN A 492 -33.23 -5.00 31.31
CA ASN A 492 -33.76 -4.01 30.36
C ASN A 492 -32.81 -2.83 30.05
N LEU A 493 -31.49 -3.10 29.96
CA LEU A 493 -30.48 -2.07 29.72
C LEU A 493 -30.56 -0.94 30.75
N SER A 494 -30.75 -1.28 32.03
CA SER A 494 -30.68 -0.31 33.12
C SER A 494 -29.24 0.12 33.36
N GLN A 495 -29.02 1.41 33.56
CA GLN A 495 -27.70 1.94 33.89
C GLN A 495 -27.33 1.52 35.31
N VAL A 496 -26.18 0.85 35.46
CA VAL A 496 -25.68 0.36 36.76
C VAL A 496 -24.40 1.06 37.22
N TRP A 497 -23.68 1.72 36.30
CA TRP A 497 -22.43 2.42 36.62
C TRP A 497 -22.06 3.47 35.57
N GLU A 498 -21.34 4.51 35.98
CA GLU A 498 -20.79 5.53 35.08
C GLU A 498 -19.40 6.03 35.50
N LEU A 499 -18.60 6.47 34.52
CA LEU A 499 -17.31 7.10 34.70
C LEU A 499 -17.10 8.26 33.69
N PRO A 500 -16.64 9.43 34.13
CA PRO A 500 -16.23 10.50 33.21
C PRO A 500 -14.99 10.13 32.39
N THR A 501 -15.06 10.28 31.06
CA THR A 501 -13.96 10.03 30.12
C THR A 501 -13.68 11.28 29.25
N THR A 502 -12.89 11.18 28.19
CA THR A 502 -12.85 12.19 27.10
C THR A 502 -13.76 11.83 25.92
N GLY A 503 -14.36 10.64 25.93
CA GLY A 503 -15.08 10.06 24.80
C GLY A 503 -14.19 9.65 23.61
N LYS A 504 -12.85 9.73 23.71
CA LYS A 504 -11.91 9.48 22.59
C LYS A 504 -10.94 8.31 22.83
N GLY A 505 -11.20 7.53 23.87
CA GLY A 505 -10.31 6.49 24.37
C GLY A 505 -10.72 5.07 23.97
N ALA A 506 -9.75 4.17 23.82
CA ALA A 506 -10.00 2.75 23.60
C ALA A 506 -10.37 2.04 24.90
N MET A 507 -11.12 0.94 24.79
CA MET A 507 -11.55 0.15 25.94
C MET A 507 -11.48 -1.34 25.60
N ALA A 508 -11.08 -2.14 26.58
CA ALA A 508 -11.07 -3.59 26.47
C ALA A 508 -11.36 -4.25 27.82
N ILE A 509 -11.90 -5.46 27.79
CA ILE A 509 -12.15 -6.27 28.99
C ILE A 509 -11.39 -7.57 28.83
N GLY A 510 -10.75 -8.06 29.88
CA GLY A 510 -10.10 -9.35 29.87
C GLY A 510 -9.63 -9.73 31.26
N HIS A 511 -9.70 -11.02 31.57
CA HIS A 511 -9.21 -11.58 32.85
C HIS A 511 -9.75 -10.83 34.09
N GLY A 512 -11.06 -10.50 34.09
CA GLY A 512 -11.72 -9.81 35.20
C GLY A 512 -11.30 -8.35 35.40
N THR A 513 -10.67 -7.72 34.40
CA THR A 513 -10.23 -6.33 34.45
C THR A 513 -10.75 -5.54 33.26
N LEU A 514 -11.28 -4.34 33.53
CA LEU A 514 -11.67 -3.36 32.53
C LEU A 514 -10.51 -2.38 32.30
N TYR A 515 -10.02 -2.31 31.08
CA TYR A 515 -8.95 -1.41 30.67
C TYR A 515 -9.52 -0.22 29.91
N ILE A 516 -9.18 0.98 30.35
CA ILE A 516 -9.62 2.24 29.73
C ILE A 516 -8.40 3.06 29.35
N LEU A 517 -8.19 3.27 28.05
CA LEU A 517 -7.15 4.11 27.51
C LEU A 517 -7.72 5.50 27.23
N ASP A 518 -7.53 6.44 28.16
CA ASP A 518 -8.10 7.79 28.07
C ASP A 518 -7.12 8.85 28.60
N LYS A 519 -7.19 10.08 28.08
CA LYS A 519 -6.33 11.22 28.53
C LYS A 519 -4.81 10.92 28.53
N ASN A 520 -4.32 10.11 27.58
CA ASN A 520 -2.93 9.62 27.54
C ASN A 520 -2.54 8.70 28.72
N GLU A 521 -3.50 8.02 29.30
CA GLU A 521 -3.31 7.06 30.40
C GLU A 521 -4.11 5.79 30.10
N LEU A 522 -3.50 4.63 30.33
CA LEU A 522 -4.21 3.37 30.44
C LEU A 522 -4.51 3.10 31.92
N LYS A 523 -5.79 2.92 32.25
CA LYS A 523 -6.25 2.62 33.61
C LYS A 523 -6.84 1.21 33.64
N ALA A 524 -6.39 0.41 34.59
CA ALA A 524 -6.94 -0.91 34.86
C ALA A 524 -7.93 -0.82 36.02
N PHE A 525 -9.18 -1.21 35.79
CA PHE A 525 -10.26 -1.27 36.77
C PHE A 525 -10.58 -2.73 37.08
N ARG A 526 -10.30 -3.16 38.30
CA ARG A 526 -10.68 -4.49 38.79
C ARG A 526 -12.08 -4.42 39.34
N GLY A 527 -12.89 -5.43 39.05
CA GLY A 527 -14.24 -5.55 39.57
C GLY A 527 -14.59 -7.00 39.83
N GLU A 528 -15.87 -7.28 39.99
CA GLU A 528 -16.36 -8.64 40.14
C GLU A 528 -16.28 -9.37 38.80
N LYS A 529 -15.57 -10.50 38.76
CA LYS A 529 -15.42 -11.31 37.55
C LYS A 529 -16.76 -11.92 37.18
N GLN A 530 -17.18 -11.74 35.93
CA GLN A 530 -18.37 -12.38 35.37
C GLN A 530 -17.96 -13.48 34.41
N ASP A 531 -18.14 -14.73 34.84
CA ASP A 531 -17.85 -15.88 33.99
C ASP A 531 -19.06 -16.22 33.10
N TYR A 532 -18.77 -16.73 31.90
CA TYR A 532 -19.80 -17.36 31.08
C TYR A 532 -20.28 -18.66 31.74
N SER A 533 -21.52 -19.07 31.45
CA SER A 533 -22.04 -20.35 31.97
C SER A 533 -21.15 -21.52 31.55
N ALA A 534 -21.14 -22.60 32.34
CA ALA A 534 -20.35 -23.80 32.03
C ALA A 534 -20.73 -24.41 30.66
N GLU A 535 -22.01 -24.30 30.26
CA GLU A 535 -22.49 -24.71 28.94
C GLU A 535 -21.90 -23.84 27.82
N HIS A 536 -21.82 -22.52 28.02
CA HIS A 536 -21.19 -21.60 27.06
C HIS A 536 -19.69 -21.85 26.93
N LEU A 537 -18.99 -22.08 28.05
CA LEU A 537 -17.56 -22.41 28.03
C LEU A 537 -17.30 -23.74 27.32
N LYS A 538 -18.18 -24.73 27.50
CA LYS A 538 -18.10 -26.02 26.80
C LYS A 538 -18.33 -25.89 25.29
N ALA A 539 -19.27 -25.05 24.87
CA ALA A 539 -19.52 -24.76 23.45
C ALA A 539 -18.36 -23.96 22.80
N LEU A 540 -17.71 -23.07 23.55
CA LEU A 540 -16.52 -22.33 23.10
C LEU A 540 -15.27 -23.21 22.98
N ALA A 541 -15.17 -24.26 23.79
CA ALA A 541 -14.04 -25.20 23.80
C ALA A 541 -14.14 -26.30 22.72
N GLN A 542 -15.33 -26.53 22.16
CA GLN A 542 -15.47 -27.46 21.04
C GLN A 542 -14.98 -26.77 19.75
N PRO A 543 -14.07 -27.39 18.98
CA PRO A 543 -13.86 -26.97 17.60
C PRO A 543 -15.23 -27.00 16.93
N ALA A 544 -15.58 -25.98 16.15
CA ALA A 544 -16.77 -26.04 15.31
C ALA A 544 -16.63 -27.33 14.49
N GLU A 545 -17.37 -28.38 14.87
CA GLU A 545 -17.28 -29.66 14.19
C GLU A 545 -17.56 -29.35 12.72
N ASP A 546 -16.58 -29.66 11.87
CA ASP A 546 -16.83 -29.74 10.46
C ASP A 546 -18.03 -30.69 10.34
N ALA A 547 -19.14 -30.22 9.79
CA ALA A 547 -20.13 -31.09 9.18
C ALA A 547 -19.44 -31.78 8.00
N GLY A 548 -18.54 -32.71 8.33
CA GLY A 548 -17.66 -33.48 7.49
C GLY A 548 -17.78 -34.93 7.91
N GLY A 549 -19.01 -35.42 7.99
CA GLY A 549 -19.27 -36.84 7.88
C GLY A 549 -19.11 -37.24 6.42
N ALA A 550 -18.10 -38.07 6.13
CA ALA A 550 -18.12 -38.97 4.99
C ALA A 550 -19.27 -39.98 5.19
N GLY A 551 -20.50 -39.52 4.97
CA GLY A 551 -21.63 -40.37 4.61
C GLY A 551 -21.82 -40.22 3.11
N ASP A 552 -22.18 -41.32 2.45
CA ASP A 552 -22.37 -41.46 1.01
C ASP A 552 -22.73 -40.16 0.27
N GLU A 553 -22.18 -39.99 -0.94
CA GLU A 553 -22.82 -39.12 -1.94
C GLU A 553 -24.34 -39.26 -1.76
N PRO A 554 -25.11 -38.18 -1.57
CA PRO A 554 -26.55 -38.26 -1.66
C PRO A 554 -26.89 -38.57 -3.12
N LYS A 555 -26.78 -39.84 -3.48
CA LYS A 555 -27.51 -40.47 -4.57
C LYS A 555 -28.97 -40.29 -4.20
N ASP A 556 -29.64 -39.43 -4.94
CA ASP A 556 -31.07 -39.20 -4.89
C ASP A 556 -31.65 -38.82 -3.52
N THR A 557 -31.40 -37.58 -3.09
CA THR A 557 -32.46 -36.81 -2.41
C THR A 557 -32.73 -35.54 -3.18
N LYS A 558 -33.83 -35.56 -3.95
CA LYS A 558 -34.46 -34.41 -4.58
C LYS A 558 -34.73 -33.34 -3.52
N ILE A 559 -33.81 -32.40 -3.34
CA ILE A 559 -34.09 -31.15 -2.63
C ILE A 559 -35.04 -30.38 -3.54
N ALA A 560 -36.30 -30.33 -3.10
CA ALA A 560 -37.40 -29.72 -3.79
C ALA A 560 -37.05 -28.28 -4.21
N GLU A 561 -37.21 -28.05 -5.51
CA GLU A 561 -37.54 -26.75 -6.08
C GLU A 561 -38.51 -26.02 -5.14
N SER A 562 -38.15 -24.85 -4.64
CA SER A 562 -39.09 -23.94 -3.99
C SER A 562 -40.06 -23.39 -5.03
N ARG A 563 -40.99 -24.24 -5.45
CA ARG A 563 -42.06 -23.99 -6.43
C ARG A 563 -43.40 -23.62 -5.79
N PHE A 564 -43.45 -23.33 -4.49
CA PHE A 564 -44.69 -22.99 -3.79
C PHE A 564 -44.64 -21.61 -3.11
N VAL A 565 -44.92 -20.57 -3.90
CA VAL A 565 -45.80 -19.42 -3.57
C VAL A 565 -46.52 -18.87 -4.83
N THR A 566 -46.15 -19.26 -6.06
CA THR A 566 -46.54 -18.47 -7.27
C THR A 566 -47.87 -18.83 -7.93
N VAL A 567 -48.49 -19.98 -7.65
CA VAL A 567 -49.76 -20.36 -8.33
C VAL A 567 -51.00 -19.70 -7.70
N GLY A 568 -50.92 -19.24 -6.45
CA GLY A 568 -51.99 -18.46 -5.81
C GLY A 568 -52.11 -17.03 -6.33
N MET A 569 -50.98 -16.36 -6.63
CA MET A 569 -50.98 -14.94 -7.01
C MET A 569 -51.46 -14.65 -8.45
N ILE A 570 -51.44 -15.63 -9.36
CA ILE A 570 -51.87 -15.42 -10.75
C ILE A 570 -53.40 -15.39 -10.87
N ARG A 571 -54.12 -16.09 -9.98
CA ARG A 571 -55.59 -16.06 -9.94
C ARG A 571 -56.12 -14.75 -9.36
N ASP A 572 -55.35 -14.12 -8.48
CA ASP A 572 -55.72 -12.87 -7.78
C ASP A 572 -55.37 -11.59 -8.57
N MET A 573 -54.64 -11.70 -9.70
CA MET A 573 -54.32 -10.54 -10.56
C MET A 573 -55.53 -9.92 -11.27
N LYS A 574 -56.68 -10.62 -11.35
CA LYS A 574 -57.91 -10.06 -11.94
C LYS A 574 -58.74 -9.23 -10.95
N GLU A 575 -58.45 -9.29 -9.64
CA GLU A 575 -59.31 -8.69 -8.61
C GLU A 575 -58.62 -7.67 -7.69
N LEU A 576 -57.42 -7.18 -8.03
CA LEU A 576 -56.79 -6.11 -7.26
C LEU A 576 -57.41 -4.72 -7.57
N PRO A 577 -57.87 -3.97 -6.55
CA PRO A 577 -58.51 -2.67 -6.74
C PRO A 577 -57.52 -1.61 -7.26
N ALA A 578 -58.05 -0.69 -8.06
CA ALA A 578 -57.36 0.39 -8.80
C ALA A 578 -56.59 1.45 -7.96
N LYS A 579 -56.11 1.13 -6.75
CA LYS A 579 -55.38 2.05 -5.85
C LYS A 579 -54.12 1.44 -5.22
N MET A 580 -53.47 0.48 -5.87
CA MET A 580 -52.10 0.09 -5.51
C MET A 580 -51.09 0.98 -6.23
N ASP A 581 -50.24 1.61 -5.42
CA ASP A 581 -49.25 2.62 -5.84
C ASP A 581 -48.21 2.02 -6.81
N ASP A 582 -48.00 2.69 -7.94
CA ASP A 582 -47.22 2.31 -9.14
C ASP A 582 -45.74 1.90 -8.86
N LYS A 583 -45.27 2.09 -7.61
CA LYS A 583 -43.90 1.87 -7.14
C LYS A 583 -43.54 0.42 -6.83
N ARG A 584 -44.52 -0.45 -6.49
CA ARG A 584 -44.24 -1.83 -6.05
C ARG A 584 -44.27 -2.86 -7.18
N LEU A 585 -45.04 -2.60 -8.23
CA LEU A 585 -45.18 -3.51 -9.38
C LEU A 585 -43.93 -3.52 -10.28
N SER A 586 -43.24 -2.39 -10.45
CA SER A 586 -42.15 -2.28 -11.44
C SER A 586 -40.86 -3.01 -11.08
N THR A 587 -40.53 -3.21 -9.80
CA THR A 587 -39.25 -3.86 -9.41
C THR A 587 -39.41 -5.37 -9.26
N ILE A 588 -40.57 -5.82 -8.76
CA ILE A 588 -40.86 -7.24 -8.53
C ILE A 588 -41.22 -7.94 -9.84
N ALA A 589 -42.04 -7.33 -10.70
CA ALA A 589 -42.35 -7.90 -12.02
C ALA A 589 -41.11 -7.99 -12.91
N PHE A 590 -40.20 -7.01 -12.81
CA PHE A 590 -38.97 -6.94 -13.59
C PHE A 590 -37.92 -7.97 -13.15
N GLN A 591 -37.76 -8.19 -11.84
CA GLN A 591 -36.89 -9.24 -11.31
C GLN A 591 -37.42 -10.66 -11.60
N GLN A 592 -38.74 -10.83 -11.73
CA GLN A 592 -39.36 -12.12 -12.03
C GLN A 592 -39.40 -12.44 -13.54
N LEU A 593 -39.58 -11.46 -14.42
CA LEU A 593 -39.60 -11.65 -15.88
C LEU A 593 -38.20 -11.90 -16.46
N VAL A 594 -37.15 -11.33 -15.88
CA VAL A 594 -35.74 -11.64 -16.26
C VAL A 594 -35.40 -13.13 -16.04
N HIS A 595 -36.13 -13.81 -15.15
CA HIS A 595 -35.98 -15.24 -14.88
C HIS A 595 -36.82 -16.15 -15.79
N LEU A 596 -37.74 -15.61 -16.60
CA LEU A 596 -38.65 -16.36 -17.47
C LEU A 596 -38.36 -16.01 -18.93
N GLY A 597 -37.48 -16.78 -19.58
CA GLY A 597 -36.91 -16.47 -20.89
C GLY A 597 -37.84 -16.67 -22.10
N ASP A 598 -38.98 -15.99 -22.20
CA ASP A 598 -39.84 -16.01 -23.40
C ASP A 598 -39.90 -14.64 -24.12
N VAL A 599 -39.79 -14.64 -25.46
CA VAL A 599 -39.48 -13.50 -26.34
C VAL A 599 -40.64 -12.49 -26.48
N SER A 600 -41.88 -12.93 -26.28
CA SER A 600 -43.09 -12.08 -26.38
C SER A 600 -43.21 -11.04 -25.27
N ASP A 601 -42.73 -11.36 -24.06
CA ASP A 601 -42.88 -10.52 -22.87
C ASP A 601 -41.87 -9.36 -22.84
N TRP A 602 -40.72 -9.53 -23.50
CA TRP A 602 -39.66 -8.51 -23.58
C TRP A 602 -40.04 -7.34 -24.48
N LYS A 603 -40.78 -7.58 -25.56
CA LYS A 603 -41.21 -6.52 -26.49
C LYS A 603 -42.18 -5.56 -25.82
N LEU A 604 -43.12 -6.08 -25.01
CA LEU A 604 -44.07 -5.28 -24.25
C LEU A 604 -43.38 -4.42 -23.18
N MET A 605 -42.34 -4.98 -22.54
CA MET A 605 -41.57 -4.29 -21.51
C MET A 605 -40.67 -3.19 -22.09
N ILE A 606 -40.05 -3.42 -23.24
CA ILE A 606 -39.24 -2.42 -23.96
C ILE A 606 -40.11 -1.27 -24.47
N ASP A 607 -41.30 -1.55 -24.99
CA ASP A 607 -42.25 -0.50 -25.44
C ASP A 607 -42.75 0.36 -24.26
N GLU A 608 -43.01 -0.25 -23.11
CA GLU A 608 -43.45 0.46 -21.90
C GLU A 608 -42.32 1.30 -21.25
N MET A 609 -41.07 0.82 -21.31
CA MET A 609 -39.90 1.59 -20.85
C MET A 609 -39.53 2.73 -21.82
N THR A 610 -39.72 2.53 -23.13
CA THR A 610 -39.50 3.57 -24.15
C THR A 610 -40.52 4.71 -24.01
N LYS A 611 -41.77 4.40 -23.63
CA LYS A 611 -42.77 5.41 -23.25
C LYS A 611 -42.36 6.20 -22.00
N ARG A 612 -41.83 5.52 -20.97
CA ARG A 612 -41.39 6.15 -19.70
C ARG A 612 -40.14 7.01 -19.83
N LEU A 613 -39.36 6.83 -20.89
CA LEU A 613 -38.16 7.60 -21.22
C LEU A 613 -38.44 8.72 -22.24
N ALA A 614 -39.66 8.82 -22.79
CA ALA A 614 -40.04 9.86 -23.73
C ALA A 614 -40.07 11.26 -23.06
N PRO A 615 -39.68 12.34 -23.75
CA PRO A 615 -39.62 13.66 -23.14
C PRO A 615 -41.05 14.20 -22.93
N GLY A 616 -41.53 14.17 -21.69
CA GLY A 616 -42.83 14.74 -21.32
C GLY A 616 -43.39 14.29 -19.98
N GLU A 617 -43.09 13.07 -19.52
CA GLU A 617 -43.68 12.54 -18.28
C GLU A 617 -42.75 12.72 -17.07
N ARG A 618 -43.01 13.78 -16.30
CA ARG A 618 -42.19 14.22 -15.15
C ARG A 618 -42.41 13.45 -13.83
N LYS A 619 -42.82 12.17 -13.80
CA LYS A 619 -43.27 11.52 -12.54
C LYS A 619 -42.69 10.13 -12.19
N THR A 620 -41.60 9.68 -12.80
CA THR A 620 -40.99 8.37 -12.47
C THR A 620 -39.54 8.48 -11.98
N ARG A 621 -39.14 7.60 -11.06
CA ARG A 621 -37.78 7.53 -10.48
C ARG A 621 -36.80 6.96 -11.53
N PRO A 622 -35.60 7.54 -11.68
CA PRO A 622 -34.55 6.94 -12.51
C PRO A 622 -34.08 5.58 -11.97
N LEU A 623 -33.73 4.66 -12.88
CA LEU A 623 -33.20 3.33 -12.56
C LEU A 623 -31.96 3.40 -11.65
N THR A 624 -31.79 2.41 -10.77
CA THR A 624 -30.58 2.30 -9.94
C THR A 624 -29.37 1.85 -10.77
N ALA A 625 -28.18 2.16 -10.28
CA ALA A 625 -26.92 1.74 -10.90
C ALA A 625 -26.81 0.21 -11.05
N VAL A 626 -27.43 -0.56 -10.15
CA VAL A 626 -27.42 -2.02 -10.17
C VAL A 626 -28.42 -2.56 -11.20
N GLU A 627 -29.66 -2.04 -11.21
CA GLU A 627 -30.68 -2.41 -12.22
C GLU A 627 -30.19 -2.10 -13.64
N THR A 628 -29.52 -0.97 -13.82
CA THR A 628 -28.98 -0.55 -15.12
C THR A 628 -27.76 -1.39 -15.51
N ARG A 629 -26.89 -1.79 -14.57
CA ARG A 629 -25.73 -2.68 -14.81
C ARG A 629 -26.17 -4.10 -15.19
N MET A 630 -27.19 -4.64 -14.53
CA MET A 630 -27.75 -5.97 -14.85
C MET A 630 -28.47 -5.97 -16.19
N LEU A 631 -29.24 -4.91 -16.48
CA LEU A 631 -29.89 -4.72 -17.78
C LEU A 631 -28.86 -4.64 -18.92
N PHE A 632 -27.77 -3.88 -18.70
CA PHE A 632 -26.70 -3.77 -19.68
C PHE A 632 -25.95 -5.07 -19.88
N ALA A 633 -25.63 -5.80 -18.81
CA ALA A 633 -24.93 -7.08 -18.91
C ALA A 633 -25.71 -8.10 -19.77
N GLU A 634 -27.04 -8.10 -19.69
CA GLU A 634 -27.91 -8.97 -20.50
C GLU A 634 -28.07 -8.47 -21.95
N LEU A 635 -28.21 -7.16 -22.16
CA LEU A 635 -28.21 -6.55 -23.51
C LEU A 635 -26.86 -6.71 -24.22
N ILE A 636 -25.75 -6.71 -23.46
CA ILE A 636 -24.37 -6.96 -23.92
C ILE A 636 -24.21 -8.39 -24.44
N GLN A 637 -24.90 -9.38 -23.85
CA GLN A 637 -24.81 -10.78 -24.27
C GLN A 637 -25.58 -11.07 -25.58
N ARG A 638 -26.63 -10.31 -25.91
CA ARG A 638 -27.57 -10.68 -27.00
C ARG A 638 -27.39 -9.95 -28.34
N ARG A 639 -26.45 -8.99 -28.45
CA ARG A 639 -26.10 -8.28 -29.71
C ARG A 639 -27.29 -7.68 -30.50
N GLU A 640 -28.29 -7.10 -29.84
CA GLU A 640 -29.46 -6.54 -30.53
C GLU A 640 -29.35 -5.03 -30.84
N ALA A 641 -29.94 -4.60 -31.97
CA ALA A 641 -30.03 -3.20 -32.39
C ALA A 641 -30.74 -2.29 -31.35
N THR A 642 -31.61 -2.87 -30.53
CA THR A 642 -32.35 -2.21 -29.45
C THR A 642 -31.44 -1.77 -28.30
N GLY A 643 -30.42 -2.57 -27.98
CA GLY A 643 -29.43 -2.24 -26.94
C GLY A 643 -28.59 -1.03 -27.32
N GLN A 644 -28.15 -0.93 -28.58
CA GLN A 644 -27.41 0.22 -29.09
C GLN A 644 -28.22 1.52 -29.05
N ARG A 645 -29.54 1.44 -29.30
CA ARG A 645 -30.46 2.58 -29.21
C ARG A 645 -30.63 3.06 -27.76
N LEU A 646 -30.78 2.12 -26.82
CA LEU A 646 -30.91 2.44 -25.39
C LEU A 646 -29.61 3.06 -24.82
N VAL A 647 -28.44 2.53 -25.21
CA VAL A 647 -27.12 3.12 -24.88
C VAL A 647 -27.06 4.57 -25.35
N LYS A 648 -27.49 4.84 -26.58
CA LYS A 648 -27.52 6.19 -27.15
C LYS A 648 -28.45 7.11 -26.35
N ASP A 649 -29.69 6.70 -26.08
CA ASP A 649 -30.67 7.52 -25.36
C ASP A 649 -30.21 7.83 -23.93
N MET A 650 -29.54 6.87 -23.26
CA MET A 650 -28.95 7.09 -21.93
C MET A 650 -27.75 8.03 -21.95
N LEU A 651 -26.91 7.96 -22.98
CA LEU A 651 -25.79 8.89 -23.16
C LEU A 651 -26.29 10.30 -23.54
N GLU A 652 -27.42 10.40 -24.23
CA GLU A 652 -28.05 11.67 -24.58
C GLU A 652 -28.88 12.31 -23.45
N SER A 653 -29.19 11.56 -22.38
CA SER A 653 -30.00 11.99 -21.22
C SER A 653 -29.40 13.10 -20.36
N GLY A 654 -28.09 13.38 -20.49
CA GLY A 654 -27.38 14.40 -19.71
C GLY A 654 -27.15 14.05 -18.22
N ASN A 655 -27.49 12.83 -17.79
CA ASN A 655 -27.31 12.39 -16.40
C ASN A 655 -25.88 11.86 -16.17
N ARG A 656 -25.06 12.64 -15.46
CA ARG A 656 -23.66 12.34 -15.14
C ARG A 656 -23.42 10.91 -14.64
N ARG A 657 -24.25 10.40 -13.73
CA ARG A 657 -24.06 9.06 -13.13
C ARG A 657 -24.38 7.95 -14.12
N LEU A 658 -25.44 8.13 -14.92
CA LEU A 658 -25.80 7.16 -15.96
C LEU A 658 -24.74 7.15 -17.06
N THR A 659 -24.31 8.32 -17.53
CA THR A 659 -23.25 8.46 -18.54
C THR A 659 -21.93 7.80 -18.10
N GLN A 660 -21.46 8.10 -16.88
CA GLN A 660 -20.23 7.52 -16.34
C GLN A 660 -20.33 5.99 -16.24
N MET A 661 -21.45 5.47 -15.73
CA MET A 661 -21.65 4.04 -15.57
C MET A 661 -21.76 3.29 -16.91
N VAL A 662 -22.42 3.88 -17.90
CA VAL A 662 -22.51 3.32 -19.26
C VAL A 662 -21.12 3.27 -19.90
N LEU A 663 -20.30 4.31 -19.70
CA LEU A 663 -18.93 4.36 -20.21
C LEU A 663 -17.99 3.39 -19.48
N GLU A 664 -18.08 3.26 -18.15
CA GLU A 664 -17.36 2.25 -17.37
C GLU A 664 -17.68 0.83 -17.85
N LEU A 665 -18.96 0.53 -18.09
CA LEU A 665 -19.39 -0.79 -18.60
C LEU A 665 -18.91 -1.05 -20.02
N MET A 666 -19.03 -0.05 -20.91
CA MET A 666 -18.46 -0.14 -22.25
C MET A 666 -16.96 -0.42 -22.17
N THR A 667 -16.25 0.18 -21.22
CA THR A 667 -14.81 -0.07 -21.01
C THR A 667 -14.46 -1.44 -20.41
N THR A 668 -15.44 -2.25 -20.04
CA THR A 668 -15.23 -3.64 -19.58
C THR A 668 -15.67 -4.69 -20.60
N GLY A 669 -16.32 -4.27 -21.69
CA GLY A 669 -16.85 -5.15 -22.73
C GLY A 669 -15.90 -5.40 -23.92
N ASP A 670 -16.36 -6.17 -24.90
CA ASP A 670 -15.60 -6.49 -26.12
C ASP A 670 -15.35 -5.22 -26.98
N ARG A 671 -14.07 -4.88 -27.16
CA ARG A 671 -13.61 -3.71 -27.91
C ARG A 671 -14.06 -3.72 -29.38
N SER A 672 -14.23 -4.89 -30.00
CA SER A 672 -14.70 -5.02 -31.39
C SER A 672 -16.16 -4.60 -31.57
N VAL A 673 -16.95 -4.67 -30.49
CA VAL A 673 -18.38 -4.37 -30.50
C VAL A 673 -18.64 -2.93 -30.06
N TYR A 674 -17.98 -2.47 -29.01
CA TYR A 674 -18.28 -1.17 -28.40
C TYR A 674 -17.36 -0.03 -28.85
N GLY A 675 -16.20 -0.34 -29.45
CA GLY A 675 -15.31 0.65 -30.04
C GLY A 675 -16.01 1.57 -31.04
N PRO A 676 -16.70 1.06 -32.07
CA PRO A 676 -17.41 1.89 -33.05
C PRO A 676 -18.52 2.74 -32.42
N LEU A 677 -19.25 2.21 -31.43
CA LEU A 677 -20.33 2.91 -30.75
C LEU A 677 -19.81 4.05 -29.86
N LEU A 678 -18.75 3.79 -29.08
CA LEU A 678 -18.06 4.78 -28.27
C LEU A 678 -17.57 5.97 -29.12
N LEU A 679 -16.95 5.67 -30.26
CA LEU A 679 -16.45 6.71 -31.18
C LEU A 679 -17.57 7.50 -31.84
N ARG A 680 -18.69 6.85 -32.18
CA ARG A 680 -19.88 7.52 -32.71
C ARG A 680 -20.48 8.48 -31.68
N VAL A 681 -20.68 8.01 -30.44
CA VAL A 681 -21.19 8.86 -29.34
C VAL A 681 -20.24 10.01 -29.08
N PHE A 682 -18.93 9.75 -29.04
CA PHE A 682 -17.95 10.80 -28.80
C PHE A 682 -18.03 11.87 -29.88
N ARG A 683 -18.10 11.48 -31.16
CA ARG A 683 -18.29 12.40 -32.29
C ARG A 683 -19.58 13.22 -32.17
N GLU A 684 -20.72 12.56 -31.99
CA GLU A 684 -22.02 13.22 -31.86
C GLU A 684 -22.06 14.17 -30.65
N SER A 685 -21.36 13.84 -29.55
CA SER A 685 -21.28 14.69 -28.36
C SER A 685 -20.40 15.94 -28.57
N LEU A 686 -19.37 15.85 -29.41
CA LEU A 686 -18.55 17.00 -29.81
C LEU A 686 -19.32 17.92 -30.75
N GLU A 687 -20.03 17.36 -31.74
CA GLU A 687 -20.85 18.11 -32.70
C GLU A 687 -22.02 18.86 -32.04
N LYS A 688 -22.65 18.25 -31.03
CA LYS A 688 -23.77 18.84 -30.28
C LYS A 688 -23.33 19.62 -29.04
N GLU A 689 -22.04 19.88 -28.87
CA GLU A 689 -21.46 20.61 -27.72
C GLU A 689 -21.83 20.03 -26.34
N LYS A 690 -22.09 18.73 -26.25
CA LYS A 690 -22.38 18.02 -25.00
C LYS A 690 -21.09 17.67 -24.25
N TYR A 691 -20.35 18.70 -23.79
CA TYR A 691 -18.98 18.55 -23.27
C TYR A 691 -18.83 17.59 -22.08
N MET A 692 -19.87 17.43 -21.24
CA MET A 692 -19.84 16.45 -20.14
C MET A 692 -19.72 15.02 -20.68
N VAL A 693 -20.55 14.66 -21.67
CA VAL A 693 -20.54 13.33 -22.29
C VAL A 693 -19.23 13.11 -23.04
N ALA A 694 -18.78 14.13 -23.78
CA ALA A 694 -17.51 14.11 -24.49
C ALA A 694 -16.31 13.88 -23.54
N THR A 695 -16.35 14.41 -22.31
CA THR A 695 -15.26 14.26 -21.33
C THR A 695 -15.12 12.81 -20.88
N PHE A 696 -16.24 12.16 -20.54
CA PHE A 696 -16.22 10.75 -20.17
C PHE A 696 -15.88 9.85 -21.35
N CYS A 697 -16.31 10.20 -22.58
CA CYS A 697 -15.89 9.49 -23.77
C CYS A 697 -14.37 9.60 -24.00
N ALA A 698 -13.78 10.78 -23.79
CA ALA A 698 -12.34 10.99 -23.90
C ALA A 698 -11.56 10.11 -22.90
N GLU A 699 -12.00 10.07 -21.64
CA GLU A 699 -11.44 9.21 -20.60
C GLU A 699 -11.53 7.72 -20.99
N ALA A 700 -12.71 7.27 -21.44
CA ALA A 700 -12.92 5.88 -21.86
C ALA A 700 -12.03 5.47 -23.05
N VAL A 701 -11.91 6.34 -24.07
CA VAL A 701 -11.04 6.10 -25.24
C VAL A 701 -9.57 6.00 -24.82
N GLY A 702 -9.12 6.86 -23.90
CA GLY A 702 -7.76 6.83 -23.36
C GLY A 702 -7.46 5.56 -22.57
N ASN A 703 -8.32 5.19 -21.62
CA ASN A 703 -8.16 3.99 -20.81
C ASN A 703 -8.12 2.70 -21.66
N TRP A 704 -8.88 2.66 -22.76
CA TRP A 704 -8.86 1.56 -23.72
C TRP A 704 -7.68 1.55 -24.68
N ARG A 705 -6.91 2.64 -24.75
CA ARG A 705 -5.95 2.88 -25.83
C ARG A 705 -6.59 2.59 -27.19
N HIS A 706 -7.80 3.12 -27.41
CA HIS A 706 -8.56 2.88 -28.63
C HIS A 706 -8.08 3.78 -29.78
N GLU A 707 -7.07 3.33 -30.53
CA GLU A 707 -6.36 4.13 -31.55
C GLU A 707 -7.25 4.91 -32.54
N PRO A 708 -8.33 4.34 -33.12
CA PRO A 708 -9.24 5.12 -33.98
C PRO A 708 -9.85 6.38 -33.32
N GLY A 709 -9.85 6.47 -32.00
CA GLY A 709 -10.31 7.64 -31.23
C GLY A 709 -9.32 8.78 -31.10
N ILE A 710 -8.06 8.62 -31.52
CA ILE A 710 -7.03 9.67 -31.50
C ILE A 710 -7.49 10.91 -32.28
N SER A 711 -8.19 10.73 -33.41
CA SER A 711 -8.73 11.83 -34.23
C SER A 711 -9.77 12.67 -33.47
N LEU A 712 -10.68 12.02 -32.74
CA LEU A 712 -11.70 12.68 -31.94
C LEU A 712 -11.12 13.35 -30.70
N LEU A 713 -10.16 12.71 -30.03
CA LEU A 713 -9.41 13.32 -28.94
C LEU A 713 -8.63 14.56 -29.40
N THR A 714 -8.02 14.50 -30.58
CA THR A 714 -7.31 15.63 -31.19
C THR A 714 -8.25 16.80 -31.50
N ASN A 715 -9.47 16.50 -31.96
CA ASN A 715 -10.51 17.50 -32.18
C ASN A 715 -10.97 18.12 -30.84
N ALA A 716 -11.26 17.28 -29.84
CA ALA A 716 -11.67 17.72 -28.50
C ALA A 716 -10.62 18.63 -27.83
N LEU A 717 -9.33 18.27 -27.94
CA LEU A 717 -8.23 19.08 -27.43
C LEU A 717 -8.10 20.42 -28.18
N GLY A 718 -8.28 20.41 -29.50
CA GLY A 718 -8.15 21.60 -30.37
C GLY A 718 -9.37 22.51 -30.38
N ASN A 719 -10.50 22.12 -29.79
CA ASN A 719 -11.70 22.95 -29.72
C ASN A 719 -11.55 24.03 -28.64
N THR A 720 -11.18 25.25 -29.03
CA THR A 720 -10.96 26.37 -28.10
C THR A 720 -12.24 26.88 -27.43
N GLY A 721 -13.43 26.55 -27.96
CA GLY A 721 -14.73 26.85 -27.35
C GLY A 721 -15.20 25.81 -26.34
N ALA A 722 -14.53 24.65 -26.27
CA ALA A 722 -14.88 23.58 -25.34
C ALA A 722 -14.47 23.87 -23.90
N SER A 723 -15.10 23.18 -22.95
CA SER A 723 -14.75 23.28 -21.53
C SER A 723 -13.29 22.88 -21.27
N GLU A 724 -12.60 23.60 -20.38
CA GLU A 724 -11.21 23.29 -20.02
C GLU A 724 -11.05 21.85 -19.50
N GLY A 725 -12.07 21.32 -18.81
CA GLY A 725 -12.11 19.93 -18.35
C GLY A 725 -12.10 18.91 -19.49
N LEU A 726 -12.86 19.13 -20.56
CA LEU A 726 -12.85 18.25 -21.74
C LEU A 726 -11.48 18.26 -22.41
N ARG A 727 -10.92 19.46 -22.60
CA ARG A 727 -9.62 19.63 -23.26
C ARG A 727 -8.49 18.97 -22.46
N PHE A 728 -8.51 19.12 -21.14
CA PHE A 728 -7.55 18.46 -20.26
C PHE A 728 -7.70 16.93 -20.26
N GLU A 729 -8.92 16.41 -20.20
CA GLU A 729 -9.12 14.95 -20.23
C GLU A 729 -8.73 14.35 -21.60
N ALA A 730 -8.99 15.08 -22.69
CA ALA A 730 -8.50 14.70 -24.01
C ALA A 730 -6.96 14.68 -24.08
N ALA A 731 -6.29 15.65 -23.45
CA ALA A 731 -4.83 15.67 -23.36
C ALA A 731 -4.28 14.46 -22.56
N LYS A 732 -4.89 14.15 -21.40
CA LYS A 732 -4.53 12.96 -20.61
C LYS A 732 -4.69 11.67 -21.40
N ALA A 733 -5.82 11.53 -22.10
CA ALA A 733 -6.10 10.36 -22.93
C ALA A 733 -5.08 10.22 -24.07
N LEU A 734 -4.74 11.31 -24.77
CA LEU A 734 -3.74 11.31 -25.85
C LEU A 734 -2.35 10.90 -25.36
N ALA A 735 -1.98 11.27 -24.13
CA ALA A 735 -0.68 10.92 -23.55
C ALA A 735 -0.51 9.42 -23.29
N LEU A 736 -1.59 8.63 -23.32
CA LEU A 736 -1.54 7.17 -23.19
C LEU A 736 -1.26 6.45 -24.53
N PHE A 737 -1.22 7.17 -25.65
CA PHE A 737 -0.94 6.63 -26.97
C PHE A 737 0.50 6.93 -27.40
N ASP A 738 1.22 5.90 -27.85
CA ASP A 738 2.50 6.04 -28.55
C ASP A 738 2.25 6.25 -30.06
N SER A 739 1.63 7.39 -30.39
CA SER A 739 1.28 7.76 -31.76
C SER A 739 1.84 9.13 -32.11
N SER A 740 2.43 9.26 -33.30
CA SER A 740 2.93 10.54 -33.82
C SER A 740 1.81 11.59 -33.91
N THR A 741 0.59 11.17 -34.26
CA THR A 741 -0.60 12.05 -34.32
C THR A 741 -0.99 12.55 -32.93
N ALA A 742 -0.98 11.68 -31.91
CA ALA A 742 -1.29 12.06 -30.53
C ALA A 742 -0.23 13.01 -29.96
N THR A 743 1.05 12.70 -30.24
CA THR A 743 2.19 13.56 -29.88
C THR A 743 2.08 14.94 -30.53
N ALA A 744 1.79 15.01 -31.83
CA ALA A 744 1.62 16.26 -32.56
C ALA A 744 0.44 17.11 -32.02
N ALA A 745 -0.66 16.46 -31.65
CA ALA A 745 -1.81 17.13 -31.04
C ALA A 745 -1.47 17.77 -29.69
N LEU A 746 -0.75 17.05 -28.82
CA LEU A 746 -0.27 17.55 -27.54
C LEU A 746 0.78 18.66 -27.70
N VAL A 747 1.71 18.54 -28.65
CA VAL A 747 2.69 19.58 -28.98
C VAL A 747 2.00 20.86 -29.43
N ARG A 748 0.96 20.75 -30.27
CA ARG A 748 0.16 21.90 -30.70
C ARG A 748 -0.53 22.57 -29.52
N ALA A 749 -1.16 21.80 -28.64
CA ALA A 749 -1.83 22.33 -27.44
C ALA A 749 -0.84 22.96 -26.44
N ALA A 750 0.36 22.39 -26.31
CA ALA A 750 1.44 22.95 -25.51
C ALA A 750 1.95 24.31 -26.04
N ARG A 751 1.72 24.63 -27.32
CA ARG A 751 2.09 25.92 -27.94
C ARG A 751 0.98 26.97 -27.89
N GLU A 752 -0.19 26.66 -27.35
CA GLU A 752 -1.32 27.58 -27.38
C GLU A 752 -1.11 28.78 -26.45
N ARG A 753 -1.52 29.96 -26.95
CA ARG A 753 -1.50 31.22 -26.20
C ARG A 753 -2.79 31.38 -25.41
N THR A 754 -2.82 30.84 -24.21
CA THR A 754 -4.00 30.91 -23.34
C THR A 754 -3.62 31.33 -21.92
N ARG A 755 -4.58 31.89 -21.17
CA ARG A 755 -4.40 32.14 -19.72
C ARG A 755 -4.58 30.88 -18.86
N SER A 756 -4.98 29.76 -19.46
CA SER A 756 -5.22 28.50 -18.76
C SER A 756 -3.91 27.75 -18.53
N SER A 757 -3.93 26.79 -17.60
CA SER A 757 -2.75 25.96 -17.30
C SER A 757 -2.59 24.78 -18.27
N LEU A 758 -3.48 24.64 -19.25
CA LEU A 758 -3.50 23.51 -20.19
C LEU A 758 -2.18 23.36 -20.98
N PRO A 759 -1.52 24.43 -21.50
CA PRO A 759 -0.27 24.28 -22.24
C PRO A 759 0.87 23.69 -21.39
N GLU A 760 0.98 24.08 -20.12
CA GLU A 760 1.92 23.52 -19.15
C GLU A 760 1.63 22.03 -18.90
N GLN A 761 0.36 21.70 -18.68
CA GLN A 761 -0.07 20.33 -18.42
C GLN A 761 0.18 19.42 -19.62
N CYS A 762 -0.05 19.90 -20.85
CA CYS A 762 0.27 19.17 -22.08
C CYS A 762 1.79 18.89 -22.21
N ALA A 763 2.64 19.87 -21.90
CA ALA A 763 4.09 19.68 -21.93
C ALA A 763 4.56 18.59 -20.93
N ARG A 764 3.96 18.55 -19.74
CA ARG A 764 4.24 17.51 -18.73
C ARG A 764 3.71 16.14 -19.14
N LEU A 765 2.53 16.10 -19.77
CA LEU A 765 1.91 14.86 -20.24
C LEU A 765 2.68 14.23 -21.42
N LEU A 766 3.29 15.04 -22.30
CA LEU A 766 4.14 14.54 -23.40
C LEU A 766 5.28 13.66 -22.89
N VAL A 767 5.87 13.98 -21.74
CA VAL A 767 6.95 13.18 -21.13
C VAL A 767 6.50 11.73 -20.84
N ASN A 768 5.21 11.53 -20.53
CA ASN A 768 4.66 10.20 -20.24
C ASN A 768 4.57 9.29 -21.47
N GLN A 769 4.76 9.82 -22.69
CA GLN A 769 4.82 9.03 -23.94
C GLN A 769 6.20 8.39 -24.18
N GLY A 770 7.14 8.48 -23.24
CA GLY A 770 8.46 7.87 -23.36
C GLY A 770 9.40 8.64 -24.30
N PRO A 771 10.35 7.97 -24.98
CA PRO A 771 11.42 8.64 -25.73
C PRO A 771 10.95 9.62 -26.81
N ASN A 772 9.87 9.27 -27.53
CA ASN A 772 9.26 10.13 -28.56
C ASN A 772 8.68 11.42 -27.97
N GLY A 773 8.01 11.30 -26.83
CA GLY A 773 7.46 12.43 -26.08
C GLY A 773 8.54 13.32 -25.50
N ILE A 774 9.59 12.74 -24.90
CA ILE A 774 10.76 13.46 -24.39
C ILE A 774 11.46 14.24 -25.52
N LYS A 775 11.64 13.61 -26.69
CA LYS A 775 12.18 14.29 -27.88
C LYS A 775 11.31 15.47 -28.30
N ALA A 776 9.99 15.29 -28.37
CA ALA A 776 9.06 16.36 -28.74
C ALA A 776 9.07 17.54 -27.74
N VAL A 777 9.24 17.28 -26.44
CA VAL A 777 9.41 18.33 -25.43
C VAL A 777 10.79 19.01 -25.56
N GLY A 778 11.84 18.26 -25.92
CA GLY A 778 13.14 18.83 -26.30
C GLY A 778 13.05 19.77 -27.50
N ASP A 779 12.31 19.38 -28.54
CA ASP A 779 12.06 20.21 -29.72
C ASP A 779 11.23 21.47 -29.37
N LEU A 780 10.29 21.36 -28.41
CA LEU A 780 9.56 22.52 -27.87
C LEU A 780 10.47 23.48 -27.13
N LEU A 781 11.38 22.96 -26.29
CA LEU A 781 12.37 23.75 -25.58
C LEU A 781 13.27 24.54 -26.54
N GLY A 782 13.70 23.91 -27.64
CA GLY A 782 14.55 24.52 -28.66
C GLY A 782 13.84 25.29 -29.77
N SER A 783 12.52 25.38 -29.73
CA SER A 783 11.76 26.04 -30.78
C SER A 783 11.80 27.56 -30.64
N ALA A 784 12.52 28.24 -31.54
CA ALA A 784 12.57 29.70 -31.60
C ALA A 784 11.18 30.34 -31.82
N SER A 785 10.25 29.63 -32.48
CA SER A 785 8.87 30.07 -32.70
C SER A 785 7.92 29.79 -31.52
N ALA A 786 8.33 28.99 -30.53
CA ALA A 786 7.56 28.80 -29.31
C ALA A 786 7.69 30.02 -28.39
N GLU A 787 6.66 30.30 -27.60
CA GLU A 787 6.74 31.37 -26.59
C GLU A 787 7.72 31.03 -25.47
N GLU A 788 8.20 32.07 -24.79
CA GLU A 788 9.09 31.89 -23.64
C GLU A 788 8.46 31.04 -22.54
N SER A 789 7.18 31.26 -22.20
CA SER A 789 6.42 30.47 -21.23
C SER A 789 6.38 28.97 -21.58
N VAL A 790 6.14 28.65 -22.85
CA VAL A 790 6.10 27.28 -23.36
C VAL A 790 7.46 26.59 -23.22
N ARG A 791 8.54 27.30 -23.55
CA ARG A 791 9.91 26.78 -23.40
C ARG A 791 10.30 26.57 -21.93
N LEU A 792 9.86 27.45 -21.03
CA LEU A 792 10.06 27.30 -19.59
C LEU A 792 9.34 26.05 -19.06
N ASN A 793 8.09 25.84 -19.46
CA ASN A 793 7.31 24.65 -19.10
C ASN A 793 7.95 23.36 -19.66
N ALA A 794 8.47 23.40 -20.89
CA ALA A 794 9.19 22.28 -21.48
C ALA A 794 10.47 21.93 -20.68
N ALA A 795 11.23 22.93 -20.24
CA ALA A 795 12.41 22.70 -19.40
C ALA A 795 12.05 22.10 -18.02
N GLN A 796 10.91 22.46 -17.43
CA GLN A 796 10.43 21.84 -16.19
C GLN A 796 9.94 20.42 -16.42
N ALA A 797 9.18 20.18 -17.49
CA ALA A 797 8.70 18.85 -17.85
C ALA A 797 9.85 17.86 -18.09
N LEU A 798 10.92 18.28 -18.79
CA LEU A 798 12.13 17.47 -18.97
C LEU A 798 12.83 17.15 -17.63
N ALA A 799 12.80 18.08 -16.67
CA ALA A 799 13.30 17.79 -15.31
C ALA A 799 12.44 16.74 -14.59
N ASP A 800 11.13 16.79 -14.73
CA ASP A 800 10.22 15.79 -14.14
C ASP A 800 10.46 14.38 -14.72
N ALA A 801 10.92 14.29 -15.98
CA ALA A 801 11.21 13.04 -16.69
C ALA A 801 12.35 12.22 -16.05
N ARG A 802 13.39 12.89 -15.54
CA ARG A 802 14.60 12.29 -14.93
C ARG A 802 15.31 11.22 -15.79
N THR A 803 15.31 11.37 -17.12
CA THR A 803 16.01 10.46 -18.04
C THR A 803 17.32 11.07 -18.58
N PRO A 804 18.27 10.25 -19.08
CA PRO A 804 19.47 10.74 -19.75
C PRO A 804 19.18 11.62 -20.96
N GLU A 805 18.15 11.29 -21.75
CA GLU A 805 17.74 12.03 -22.95
C GLU A 805 17.21 13.41 -22.57
N ALA A 806 16.39 13.48 -21.52
CA ALA A 806 15.88 14.74 -20.99
C ALA A 806 17.02 15.62 -20.42
N THR A 807 17.99 14.99 -19.76
CA THR A 807 19.20 15.65 -19.26
C THR A 807 20.05 16.21 -20.41
N SER A 808 20.20 15.46 -21.51
CA SER A 808 20.92 15.89 -22.72
C SER A 808 20.23 17.08 -23.42
N ALA A 809 18.90 17.07 -23.51
CA ALA A 809 18.13 18.18 -24.06
C ALA A 809 18.29 19.47 -23.24
N LEU A 810 18.21 19.35 -21.91
CA LEU A 810 18.43 20.48 -20.99
C LEU A 810 19.88 21.01 -21.05
N LEU A 811 20.87 20.11 -21.16
CA LEU A 811 22.28 20.48 -21.33
C LEU A 811 22.51 21.25 -22.64
N SER A 812 21.89 20.81 -23.73
CA SER A 812 21.96 21.48 -25.02
C SER A 812 21.37 22.88 -24.95
N ALA A 813 20.22 23.04 -24.27
CA ALA A 813 19.61 24.36 -24.06
C ALA A 813 20.48 25.29 -23.19
N LEU A 814 21.15 24.78 -22.16
CA LEU A 814 22.07 25.56 -21.33
C LEU A 814 23.29 26.04 -22.11
N LYS A 815 23.91 25.14 -22.90
CA LYS A 815 25.13 25.38 -23.69
C LYS A 815 24.91 26.19 -24.97
N ALA A 816 23.66 26.41 -25.39
CA ALA A 816 23.38 27.15 -26.59
C ALA A 816 23.86 28.61 -26.47
N GLU A 817 24.71 29.03 -27.41
CA GLU A 817 25.19 30.39 -27.55
C GLU A 817 24.35 31.15 -28.60
N GLY A 818 24.11 32.44 -28.39
CA GLY A 818 23.32 33.27 -29.31
C GLY A 818 21.79 33.12 -29.17
N GLY A 819 21.04 34.07 -29.73
CA GLY A 819 19.63 34.36 -29.45
C GLY A 819 18.57 33.27 -29.67
N SER A 820 18.96 32.02 -29.96
CA SER A 820 18.06 30.87 -30.09
C SER A 820 17.41 30.47 -28.74
N TYR A 821 18.10 30.74 -27.61
CA TYR A 821 17.58 30.52 -26.26
C TYR A 821 17.71 31.80 -25.41
N PRO A 822 16.59 32.47 -25.06
CA PRO A 822 16.64 33.63 -24.17
C PRO A 822 17.23 33.30 -22.80
N ALA A 823 17.83 34.29 -22.14
CA ALA A 823 18.48 34.13 -20.84
C ALA A 823 17.59 33.44 -19.79
N LYS A 824 16.28 33.71 -19.78
CA LYS A 824 15.34 33.05 -18.86
C LYS A 824 15.15 31.55 -19.15
N VAL A 825 15.14 31.14 -20.41
CA VAL A 825 15.01 29.72 -20.79
C VAL A 825 16.29 28.96 -20.43
N ARG A 826 17.46 29.54 -20.70
CA ARG A 826 18.76 28.97 -20.28
C ARG A 826 18.84 28.88 -18.75
N ALA A 827 18.34 29.88 -18.04
CA ALA A 827 18.30 29.90 -16.58
C ALA A 827 17.38 28.81 -16.02
N GLN A 828 16.19 28.62 -16.61
CA GLN A 828 15.30 27.54 -16.21
C GLN A 828 15.92 26.17 -16.50
N ALA A 829 16.58 25.98 -17.64
CA ALA A 829 17.30 24.75 -17.94
C ALA A 829 18.39 24.48 -16.89
N ALA A 830 19.14 25.51 -16.47
CA ALA A 830 20.14 25.40 -15.40
C ALA A 830 19.54 24.98 -14.05
N ALA A 831 18.40 25.57 -13.67
CA ALA A 831 17.69 25.21 -12.43
C ALA A 831 17.16 23.77 -12.50
N SER A 832 16.54 23.39 -13.62
CA SER A 832 16.04 22.03 -13.88
C SER A 832 17.15 20.98 -13.82
N LEU A 833 18.31 21.26 -14.41
CA LEU A 833 19.49 20.38 -14.38
C LEU A 833 19.99 20.09 -12.95
N GLY A 834 19.93 21.10 -12.08
CA GLY A 834 20.29 20.95 -10.66
C GLY A 834 19.38 20.00 -9.88
N LEU A 835 18.14 19.79 -10.32
CA LEU A 835 17.18 18.88 -9.66
C LEU A 835 17.36 17.41 -10.06
N VAL A 836 17.89 17.15 -11.25
CA VAL A 836 17.89 15.81 -11.85
C VAL A 836 19.22 15.08 -11.80
N SER A 837 20.34 15.81 -11.71
CA SER A 837 21.67 15.22 -11.94
C SER A 837 22.65 15.55 -10.81
N LYS A 838 22.66 14.68 -9.78
CA LYS A 838 23.60 14.79 -8.64
C LYS A 838 25.03 14.36 -9.01
N GLU A 839 25.15 13.38 -9.90
CA GLU A 839 26.41 12.67 -10.21
C GLU A 839 26.86 12.85 -11.67
N ASN A 840 26.15 13.64 -12.48
CA ASN A 840 26.52 13.86 -13.88
C ASN A 840 27.61 14.95 -13.99
N GLU A 841 28.84 14.52 -14.27
CA GLU A 841 30.01 15.39 -14.39
C GLU A 841 29.86 16.42 -15.52
N ASP A 842 29.17 16.08 -16.62
CA ASP A 842 28.97 17.01 -17.74
C ASP A 842 27.97 18.12 -17.39
N VAL A 843 26.95 17.80 -16.59
CA VAL A 843 26.02 18.79 -16.02
C VAL A 843 26.77 19.71 -15.07
N PHE A 844 27.59 19.14 -14.18
CA PHE A 844 28.40 19.91 -13.25
C PHE A 844 29.34 20.89 -13.97
N LYS A 845 30.12 20.40 -14.95
CA LYS A 845 31.01 21.22 -15.77
C LYS A 845 30.26 22.33 -16.52
N ALA A 846 29.12 22.02 -17.12
CA ALA A 846 28.32 22.99 -17.87
C ALA A 846 27.75 24.11 -16.98
N LEU A 847 27.24 23.75 -15.78
CA LEU A 847 26.75 24.73 -14.80
C LEU A 847 27.87 25.64 -14.29
N VAL A 848 29.05 25.09 -13.98
CA VAL A 848 30.21 25.86 -13.53
C VAL A 848 30.70 26.82 -14.62
N ALA A 849 30.83 26.36 -15.87
CA ALA A 849 31.28 27.17 -16.99
C ALA A 849 30.34 28.38 -17.23
N ASN A 850 29.03 28.14 -17.28
CA ASN A 850 28.04 29.21 -17.51
C ASN A 850 27.92 30.17 -16.32
N MET A 851 28.12 29.70 -15.09
CA MET A 851 28.14 30.52 -13.88
C MET A 851 29.34 31.50 -13.88
N LYS A 852 30.52 31.03 -14.30
CA LYS A 852 31.77 31.81 -14.30
C LYS A 852 31.91 32.78 -15.46
N ASP A 853 31.27 32.50 -16.60
CA ASP A 853 31.34 33.38 -17.75
C ASP A 853 30.62 34.71 -17.48
N ARG A 854 31.40 35.78 -17.40
CA ARG A 854 30.91 37.15 -17.14
C ARG A 854 30.13 37.75 -18.30
N LYS A 855 30.19 37.15 -19.49
CA LYS A 855 29.38 37.56 -20.64
C LYS A 855 27.93 37.08 -20.52
N ASN A 856 27.65 36.11 -19.65
CA ASN A 856 26.30 35.62 -19.42
C ASN A 856 25.48 36.57 -18.53
N ASP A 857 24.18 36.61 -18.80
CA ASP A 857 23.20 37.37 -18.03
C ASP A 857 23.26 37.03 -16.52
N PRO A 858 23.19 38.01 -15.60
CA PRO A 858 23.24 37.77 -14.15
C PRO A 858 22.17 36.80 -13.63
N TYR A 859 20.99 36.75 -14.26
CA TYR A 859 19.92 35.81 -13.93
C TYR A 859 20.33 34.36 -14.27
N LEU A 860 20.94 34.14 -15.44
CA LEU A 860 21.46 32.84 -15.85
C LEU A 860 22.58 32.37 -14.91
N ARG A 861 23.53 33.26 -14.59
CA ARG A 861 24.64 32.93 -13.69
C ARG A 861 24.14 32.53 -12.29
N ASN A 862 23.15 33.24 -11.76
CA ASN A 862 22.49 32.89 -10.50
C ASN A 862 21.71 31.58 -10.58
N ALA A 863 21.05 31.29 -11.70
CA ALA A 863 20.36 30.02 -11.88
C ALA A 863 21.32 28.83 -11.94
N CYS A 864 22.49 28.98 -12.58
CA CYS A 864 23.55 27.97 -12.55
C CYS A 864 24.10 27.75 -11.13
N MET A 865 24.30 28.83 -10.36
CA MET A 865 24.68 28.75 -8.95
C MET A 865 23.63 28.00 -8.11
N ASN A 866 22.34 28.32 -8.30
CA ASN A 866 21.25 27.62 -7.63
C ASN A 866 21.18 26.14 -8.04
N GLY A 867 21.37 25.83 -9.33
CA GLY A 867 21.44 24.46 -9.83
C GLY A 867 22.58 23.66 -9.19
N LEU A 868 23.77 24.26 -9.07
CA LEU A 868 24.92 23.66 -8.36
C LEU A 868 24.66 23.42 -6.88
N GLY A 869 23.91 24.32 -6.22
CA GLY A 869 23.53 24.14 -4.82
C GLY A 869 22.42 23.11 -4.59
N MET A 870 21.53 22.91 -5.58
CA MET A 870 20.42 21.96 -5.51
C MET A 870 20.80 20.54 -5.92
N SER A 871 21.92 20.36 -6.63
CA SER A 871 22.43 19.05 -7.05
C SER A 871 22.93 18.17 -5.89
N ASP A 872 23.00 18.70 -4.66
CA ASP A 872 23.60 18.04 -3.49
C ASP A 872 25.05 17.54 -3.72
N ASN A 873 25.74 18.02 -4.76
CA ASN A 873 27.10 17.60 -5.12
C ASN A 873 28.15 18.40 -4.34
N PRO A 874 28.98 17.77 -3.48
CA PRO A 874 29.99 18.47 -2.69
C PRO A 874 31.05 19.21 -3.52
N LYS A 875 31.30 18.81 -4.78
CA LYS A 875 32.21 19.50 -5.68
C LYS A 875 31.79 20.95 -5.95
N ALA A 876 30.52 21.31 -5.72
CA ALA A 876 30.02 22.67 -5.87
C ALA A 876 30.52 23.65 -4.78
N ILE A 877 30.95 23.16 -3.62
CA ILE A 877 31.34 23.97 -2.46
C ILE A 877 32.39 25.05 -2.79
N PRO A 878 33.57 24.74 -3.37
CA PRO A 878 34.57 25.76 -3.68
C PRO A 878 34.05 26.85 -4.64
N TYR A 879 33.21 26.46 -5.60
CA TYR A 879 32.61 27.38 -6.57
C TYR A 879 31.57 28.31 -5.93
N LEU A 880 30.75 27.82 -4.98
CA LEU A 880 29.82 28.65 -4.23
C LEU A 880 30.55 29.64 -3.31
N ILE A 881 31.68 29.25 -2.72
CA ILE A 881 32.53 30.15 -1.92
C ILE A 881 33.15 31.25 -2.79
N GLU A 882 33.58 30.91 -4.00
CA GLU A 882 34.10 31.86 -4.98
C GLU A 882 33.07 32.96 -5.28
N MET A 883 31.81 32.56 -5.55
CA MET A 883 30.68 33.45 -5.86
C MET A 883 30.28 34.40 -4.73
N MET A 884 30.54 34.06 -3.46
CA MET A 884 30.29 34.97 -2.34
C MET A 884 31.14 36.26 -2.39
N GLY A 885 32.25 36.22 -3.13
CA GLY A 885 33.16 37.35 -3.31
C GLY A 885 33.03 38.05 -4.65
N ASP A 886 32.07 37.65 -5.48
CA ASP A 886 31.85 38.28 -6.78
C ASP A 886 31.42 39.74 -6.59
N ARG A 887 31.99 40.63 -7.41
CA ARG A 887 31.83 42.09 -7.32
C ARG A 887 30.84 42.65 -8.33
N ASP A 888 30.18 41.79 -9.11
CA ASP A 888 29.18 42.22 -10.09
C ASP A 888 28.01 42.97 -9.41
N VAL A 889 27.70 44.16 -9.93
CA VAL A 889 27.08 45.27 -9.15
C VAL A 889 25.57 45.09 -8.98
N ASP A 890 24.90 44.37 -9.88
CA ASP A 890 23.43 44.35 -9.95
C ASP A 890 22.77 43.34 -9.02
N ASN A 891 23.50 42.34 -8.50
CA ASN A 891 22.89 41.26 -7.68
C ASN A 891 23.71 40.84 -6.45
N ARG A 892 24.74 41.60 -6.08
CA ARG A 892 25.74 41.26 -5.06
C ARG A 892 25.16 40.78 -3.72
N LYS A 893 24.11 41.44 -3.21
CA LYS A 893 23.49 41.06 -1.92
C LYS A 893 22.72 39.74 -2.04
N PHE A 894 22.02 39.53 -3.15
CA PHE A 894 21.25 38.33 -3.41
C PHE A 894 22.17 37.14 -3.67
N THR A 895 23.16 37.26 -4.56
CA THR A 895 24.13 36.20 -4.88
C THR A 895 24.92 35.77 -3.63
N LYS A 896 25.36 36.72 -2.81
CA LYS A 896 26.04 36.43 -1.52
C LYS A 896 25.14 35.69 -0.52
N THR A 897 23.87 36.11 -0.40
CA THR A 897 22.91 35.49 0.52
C THR A 897 22.52 34.08 0.05
N SER A 898 22.28 33.92 -1.25
CA SER A 898 21.92 32.65 -1.88
C SER A 898 23.08 31.65 -1.83
N ALA A 899 24.30 32.05 -2.19
CA ALA A 899 25.49 31.20 -2.06
C ALA A 899 25.71 30.72 -0.61
N TYR A 900 25.55 31.64 0.37
CA TYR A 900 25.57 31.30 1.79
C TYR A 900 24.51 30.27 2.19
N GLN A 901 23.25 30.45 1.77
CA GLN A 901 22.15 29.51 2.08
C GLN A 901 22.42 28.13 1.48
N LEU A 902 22.93 28.08 0.25
CA LEU A 902 23.29 26.83 -0.44
C LEU A 902 24.48 26.14 0.23
N LEU A 903 25.50 26.88 0.66
CA LEU A 903 26.63 26.34 1.42
C LEU A 903 26.18 25.73 2.74
N ARG A 904 25.29 26.40 3.49
CA ARG A 904 24.70 25.84 4.72
C ARG A 904 23.93 24.55 4.46
N ARG A 905 23.22 24.48 3.33
CA ARG A 905 22.49 23.27 2.93
C ARG A 905 23.45 22.12 2.61
N LEU A 906 24.41 22.33 1.71
CA LEU A 906 25.35 21.30 1.25
C LEU A 906 26.27 20.79 2.36
N THR A 907 26.77 21.69 3.19
CA THR A 907 27.75 21.36 4.24
C THR A 907 27.10 20.95 5.56
N ARG A 908 25.78 21.25 5.72
CA ARG A 908 25.02 21.19 6.97
C ARG A 908 25.60 22.07 8.09
N GLU A 909 26.54 22.95 7.79
CA GLU A 909 27.16 23.85 8.76
C GLU A 909 26.26 25.08 8.97
N ARG A 910 25.98 25.41 10.23
CA ARG A 910 25.05 26.50 10.59
C ARG A 910 25.74 27.65 11.32
N ARG A 911 26.99 27.48 11.74
CA ARG A 911 27.73 28.43 12.59
C ARG A 911 28.55 29.46 11.80
N ILE A 912 28.85 29.18 10.53
CA ILE A 912 29.61 30.09 9.68
C ILE A 912 28.68 31.18 9.15
N GLY A 913 29.15 32.43 9.14
CA GLY A 913 28.39 33.59 8.71
C GLY A 913 28.32 33.74 7.19
N GLN A 914 27.97 34.94 6.73
CA GLN A 914 27.88 35.28 5.30
C GLN A 914 29.22 35.75 4.72
N TYR A 915 30.35 35.56 5.41
CA TYR A 915 31.65 36.05 5.00
C TYR A 915 32.45 34.98 4.25
N LYS A 916 32.92 35.32 3.04
CA LYS A 916 33.70 34.41 2.18
C LYS A 916 34.93 33.84 2.89
N ASP A 917 35.67 34.67 3.62
CA ASP A 917 36.94 34.28 4.26
C ASP A 917 36.75 33.25 5.38
N GLU A 918 35.56 33.21 6.01
CA GLU A 918 35.23 32.19 6.99
C GLU A 918 34.97 30.84 6.31
N TRP A 919 34.22 30.85 5.21
CA TRP A 919 33.94 29.65 4.42
C TRP A 919 35.19 29.10 3.73
N LEU A 920 36.09 29.95 3.22
CA LEU A 920 37.38 29.52 2.68
C LEU A 920 38.23 28.80 3.73
N ARG A 921 38.37 29.40 4.91
CA ARG A 921 39.11 28.79 6.04
C ARG A 921 38.49 27.47 6.49
N TRP A 922 37.17 27.36 6.46
CA TRP A 922 36.47 26.11 6.76
C TRP A 922 36.69 25.06 5.68
N TRP A 923 36.60 25.43 4.40
CA TRP A 923 36.81 24.50 3.29
C TRP A 923 38.21 23.90 3.30
N GLU A 924 39.26 24.71 3.48
CA GLU A 924 40.64 24.23 3.56
C GLU A 924 40.86 23.18 4.66
N LYS A 925 40.13 23.29 5.78
CA LYS A 925 40.19 22.33 6.89
C LYS A 925 39.37 21.06 6.68
N ASN A 926 38.39 21.09 5.78
CA ASN A 926 37.38 20.04 5.66
C ASN A 926 37.30 19.41 4.26
N LYS A 927 38.01 19.93 3.25
CA LYS A 927 37.95 19.45 1.86
C LYS A 927 38.21 17.95 1.72
N ASP A 928 39.16 17.41 2.49
CA ASP A 928 39.48 15.97 2.49
C ASP A 928 38.27 15.09 2.85
N ARG A 929 37.34 15.58 3.68
CA ARG A 929 36.10 14.86 4.05
C ARG A 929 35.13 14.75 2.88
N PHE A 930 35.18 15.71 1.96
CA PHE A 930 34.27 15.80 0.81
C PHE A 930 34.89 15.25 -0.47
N GLU A 931 36.22 15.21 -0.57
CA GLU A 931 36.98 14.63 -1.69
C GLU A 931 37.19 13.10 -1.57
N LYS A 932 37.09 12.53 -0.36
CA LYS A 932 37.32 11.09 -0.10
C LYS A 932 36.05 10.21 -0.06
N LYS A 933 34.87 10.73 -0.39
CA LYS A 933 33.68 9.89 -0.55
C LYS A 933 33.58 9.41 -2.00
N PRO A 934 33.61 8.09 -2.28
CA PRO A 934 33.32 7.57 -3.61
C PRO A 934 31.87 7.85 -4.01
#